data_AF-B0NAH0-F1
#
_entry.id   AF-B0NAH0-F1
#
_cell.length_a   1.000
_cell.length_b   1.000
_cell.length_c   1.000
_cell.angle_alpha   90.00
_cell.angle_beta   90.00
_cell.angle_gamma   90.00
#
_symmetry.space_group_name_H-M   'P 1'
#
loop_
_entity.id
_entity.type
_entity.pdbx_description
1 polymer ?
#
loop_
_entity_poly.entity_id
_entity_poly.type
_entity_poly.pdbx_seq_one_letter_code
_entity_poly.pdbx_strand_id
1 'polypeptide(L)'
;MILERLGKELLYFDGGMGTLLQSKGLKPGELPEVWNIEHADEVVDIHRQYFEAGSDIVLANTFGANALKFHDASYDLKEIVNAAIENVKKGASLGADAGRRTYTALDVGPTGKLLKPMGDLGFEDAYEAFREVMKYGEEAGADLIHIETMSDTYEVKAAVLAAKETTDLPVFATMIFDEKGKLLTGGDVPSVVALLEGLRVDALGINCGMGPEQMLPILEEILAYTSLPVIVKPNAGLPKQKDGQVYYDVDPDQFAQTMEKIVHMGACVIGGCCGTTPGHIRAMVERTKGLSVILPSHKDLTIVSSYGKAVMLGEKPVIIGERINPTGKKKFKQALKDHDLDYILKEGITQQDKGAHILDVNVGLPDIDEAAMMQEVVTQLQSVTSLPLQIDTVDAKAMETAMRIYNGKPMVNSVNGKKESMDEVFPLIRKYGGVVIGLTIDEDGIPQTAEGRVKVAGKIIEEAGKYGIDKKDIVIDVLAMTISSEPEGAKVTLDALKGVREAYGVRTVLGVSNISFGLPYRPAINSNFYTMAMQNGLSAGIINPSSEDMMRSYYSFLALMNYDSNCEAYIRQYGSQPVPPAASSGSRMTLKEAIEKGLKEEAHHATRTLLKEQEPLSIINQYLIPALDVVGKGFEKGTIFLPQLLMSADAAKIAFAVLKDELAKSGGDMEKKDKIILATVKGDIHDIGKNIVKVLLENYSFDVIDLGKDVPPKTIVETAIKEEVSLVGLSALMTTTVTSMEETIRLLRKHKPDCKVMVGGAVLNQDYADMIGADFYGKDAMQSVYYAQRFFGHE
;
A
#
# COMPACT_ATOMS: atom_id res chain seq x y z
N MET A 1 9.11 39.66 16.77
CA MET A 1 8.17 38.62 16.27
C MET A 1 8.38 37.33 17.05
N ILE A 2 7.38 36.45 17.21
CA ILE A 2 7.54 35.22 18.01
C ILE A 2 8.65 34.28 17.48
N LEU A 3 8.83 34.22 16.16
CA LEU A 3 9.89 33.44 15.52
C LEU A 3 11.32 33.83 15.96
N GLU A 4 11.51 35.03 16.51
CA GLU A 4 12.81 35.45 17.04
C GLU A 4 13.15 34.76 18.37
N ARG A 5 12.13 34.33 19.13
CA ARG A 5 12.24 33.64 20.43
C ARG A 5 12.11 32.12 20.29
N LEU A 6 11.31 31.66 19.33
CA LEU A 6 11.04 30.24 19.11
C LEU A 6 12.35 29.45 18.95
N GLY A 7 12.50 28.42 19.79
CA GLY A 7 13.69 27.58 19.81
C GLY A 7 14.94 28.18 20.48
N LYS A 8 14.91 29.45 20.88
CA LYS A 8 16.01 30.11 21.62
C LYS A 8 15.75 30.20 23.11
N GLU A 9 14.49 30.21 23.49
CA GLU A 9 14.02 30.23 24.88
C GLU A 9 12.74 29.42 25.01
N LEU A 10 12.44 29.00 26.24
CA LEU A 10 11.25 28.23 26.55
C LEU A 10 10.05 29.18 26.52
N LEU A 11 9.06 28.87 25.68
CA LEU A 11 7.84 29.65 25.54
C LEU A 11 6.68 28.96 26.25
N TYR A 12 5.87 29.73 26.94
CA TYR A 12 4.76 29.21 27.74
C TYR A 12 3.41 29.55 27.10
N PHE A 13 2.67 28.52 26.73
CA PHE A 13 1.24 28.63 26.44
C PHE A 13 0.42 28.76 27.74
N ASP A 14 -0.84 29.13 27.58
CA ASP A 14 -1.89 29.04 28.59
C ASP A 14 -2.37 27.60 28.83
N GLY A 15 -3.43 27.50 29.65
CA GLY A 15 -4.17 26.28 29.94
C GLY A 15 -5.53 26.21 29.23
N GLY A 16 -6.45 25.38 29.73
CA GLY A 16 -7.75 25.18 29.12
C GLY A 16 -8.73 26.37 29.31
N MET A 17 -9.29 26.88 28.21
CA MET A 17 -10.37 27.88 28.25
C MET A 17 -11.73 27.25 28.61
N GLY A 18 -12.14 26.21 27.88
CA GLY A 18 -13.47 25.62 28.01
C GLY A 18 -13.82 25.12 29.42
N THR A 19 -12.87 24.51 30.13
CA THR A 19 -13.09 24.05 31.51
C THR A 19 -13.28 25.20 32.50
N LEU A 20 -12.66 26.35 32.27
CA LEU A 20 -12.85 27.54 33.11
C LEU A 20 -14.19 28.22 32.83
N LEU A 21 -14.60 28.31 31.57
CA LEU A 21 -15.94 28.80 31.20
C LEU A 21 -17.04 27.92 31.83
N GLN A 22 -16.89 26.60 31.79
CA GLN A 22 -17.81 25.67 32.46
C GLN A 22 -17.88 25.92 33.97
N SER A 23 -16.74 26.17 34.62
CA SER A 23 -16.70 26.49 36.07
C SER A 23 -17.40 27.81 36.42
N LYS A 24 -17.50 28.74 35.44
CA LYS A 24 -18.19 30.02 35.58
C LYS A 24 -19.67 29.96 35.16
N GLY A 25 -20.12 28.84 34.59
CA GLY A 25 -21.54 28.58 34.34
C GLY A 25 -21.92 28.30 32.89
N LEU A 26 -20.97 28.19 31.97
CA LEU A 26 -21.23 27.79 30.58
C LEU A 26 -21.97 26.44 30.54
N LYS A 27 -23.15 26.43 29.91
CA LYS A 27 -24.02 25.24 29.89
C LYS A 27 -23.63 24.28 28.77
N PRO A 28 -23.90 22.96 28.92
CA PRO A 28 -23.75 22.01 27.82
C PRO A 28 -24.55 22.44 26.59
N GLY A 29 -23.90 22.48 25.42
CA GLY A 29 -24.51 22.86 24.14
C GLY A 29 -24.51 24.36 23.83
N GLU A 30 -24.09 25.20 24.80
CA GLU A 30 -23.83 26.61 24.56
C GLU A 30 -22.51 26.79 23.80
N LEU A 31 -22.45 27.76 22.89
CA LEU A 31 -21.25 28.06 22.11
C LEU A 31 -20.28 28.90 22.96
N PRO A 32 -19.10 28.38 23.33
CA PRO A 32 -18.13 29.15 24.11
C PRO A 32 -17.73 30.47 23.46
N GLU A 33 -17.73 30.54 22.14
CA GLU A 33 -17.29 31.69 21.37
C GLU A 33 -18.22 32.90 21.53
N VAL A 34 -19.51 32.70 21.82
CA VAL A 34 -20.48 33.80 22.06
C VAL A 34 -20.14 34.57 23.33
N TRP A 35 -19.46 33.93 24.30
CA TRP A 35 -19.02 34.58 25.53
C TRP A 35 -17.97 35.67 25.29
N ASN A 36 -17.34 35.70 24.11
CA ASN A 36 -16.47 36.82 23.74
C ASN A 36 -17.21 38.17 23.73
N ILE A 37 -18.52 38.15 23.52
CA ILE A 37 -19.37 39.34 23.49
C ILE A 37 -20.25 39.40 24.75
N GLU A 38 -20.99 38.33 25.05
CA GLU A 38 -22.00 38.34 26.11
C GLU A 38 -21.41 38.33 27.52
N HIS A 39 -20.21 37.76 27.67
CA HIS A 39 -19.51 37.58 28.94
C HIS A 39 -18.04 38.06 28.84
N ALA A 40 -17.80 39.11 28.05
CA ALA A 40 -16.45 39.57 27.71
C ALA A 40 -15.55 39.82 28.93
N ASP A 41 -16.09 40.39 30.02
CA ASP A 41 -15.31 40.64 31.24
C ASP A 41 -14.83 39.33 31.91
N GLU A 42 -15.59 38.23 31.81
CA GLU A 42 -15.18 36.93 32.34
C GLU A 42 -14.08 36.29 31.49
N VAL A 43 -14.18 36.40 30.16
CA VAL A 43 -13.15 35.93 29.22
C VAL A 43 -11.85 36.71 29.40
N VAL A 44 -11.94 38.04 29.50
CA VAL A 44 -10.79 38.92 29.79
C VAL A 44 -10.14 38.58 31.12
N ASP A 45 -10.92 38.30 32.15
CA ASP A 45 -10.40 37.89 33.47
C ASP A 45 -9.66 36.55 33.40
N ILE A 46 -10.13 35.58 32.62
CA ILE A 46 -9.41 34.32 32.38
C ILE A 46 -8.08 34.58 31.68
N HIS A 47 -8.07 35.35 30.59
CA HIS A 47 -6.83 35.69 29.88
C HIS A 47 -5.85 36.42 30.79
N ARG A 48 -6.33 37.40 31.59
CA ARG A 48 -5.52 38.10 32.59
C ARG A 48 -4.83 37.12 33.53
N GLN A 49 -5.58 36.16 34.09
CA GLN A 49 -5.04 35.17 35.02
C GLN A 49 -3.97 34.26 34.39
N TYR A 50 -4.08 33.92 33.10
CA TYR A 50 -3.03 33.17 32.41
C TYR A 50 -1.76 34.00 32.18
N PHE A 51 -1.87 35.28 31.84
CA PHE A 51 -0.71 36.18 31.78
C PHE A 51 -0.03 36.34 33.15
N GLU A 52 -0.82 36.55 34.22
CA GLU A 52 -0.34 36.62 35.62
C GLU A 52 0.30 35.30 36.09
N ALA A 53 -0.12 34.16 35.53
CA ALA A 53 0.45 32.85 35.81
C ALA A 53 1.78 32.60 35.08
N GLY A 54 2.12 33.41 34.09
CA GLY A 54 3.39 33.27 33.38
C GLY A 54 3.28 32.81 31.93
N SER A 55 2.12 32.83 31.29
CA SER A 55 2.02 32.53 29.85
C SER A 55 2.63 33.66 29.00
N ASP A 56 3.41 33.29 27.98
CA ASP A 56 3.87 34.18 26.92
C ASP A 56 2.88 34.23 25.76
N ILE A 57 2.19 33.11 25.50
CA ILE A 57 1.23 32.95 24.41
C ILE A 57 -0.11 32.56 25.02
N VAL A 58 -1.15 33.34 24.74
CA VAL A 58 -2.52 33.05 25.17
C VAL A 58 -3.41 32.88 23.95
N LEU A 59 -4.18 31.81 23.95
CA LEU A 59 -5.10 31.42 22.90
C LEU A 59 -6.38 32.24 23.00
N ALA A 60 -6.83 32.81 21.89
CA ALA A 60 -8.13 33.42 21.80
C ALA A 60 -9.23 32.36 21.99
N ASN A 61 -10.38 32.75 22.54
CA ASN A 61 -11.52 31.85 22.69
C ASN A 61 -12.24 31.67 21.32
N THR A 62 -11.55 30.99 20.40
CA THR A 62 -11.95 30.81 18.99
C THR A 62 -11.85 29.35 18.51
N PHE A 63 -11.62 28.39 19.42
CA PHE A 63 -11.46 26.97 19.08
C PHE A 63 -12.50 26.43 18.09
N GLY A 64 -13.78 26.74 18.29
CA GLY A 64 -14.90 26.35 17.41
C GLY A 64 -15.33 27.42 16.41
N ALA A 65 -14.65 28.57 16.34
CA ALA A 65 -15.02 29.72 15.51
C ALA A 65 -14.63 29.50 14.03
N ASN A 66 -15.27 28.56 13.35
CA ASN A 66 -15.18 28.44 11.90
C ASN A 66 -16.58 28.33 11.28
N ALA A 67 -16.71 28.70 10.00
CA ALA A 67 -17.98 28.79 9.30
C ALA A 67 -18.80 27.48 9.26
N LEU A 68 -18.18 26.33 9.52
CA LEU A 68 -18.86 25.04 9.54
C LEU A 68 -19.39 24.66 10.92
N LYS A 69 -18.78 25.16 12.00
CA LYS A 69 -19.08 24.79 13.38
C LYS A 69 -19.76 25.89 14.18
N PHE A 70 -19.38 27.14 13.95
CA PHE A 70 -20.01 28.30 14.57
C PHE A 70 -21.22 28.75 13.76
N HIS A 71 -22.41 28.62 14.34
CA HIS A 71 -23.68 29.09 13.78
C HIS A 71 -24.47 29.77 14.88
N ASP A 72 -24.56 31.10 14.83
CA ASP A 72 -25.37 31.91 15.74
C ASP A 72 -26.27 32.87 14.96
N ALA A 73 -27.44 33.18 15.51
CA ALA A 73 -28.41 34.06 14.86
C ALA A 73 -28.18 35.55 15.15
N SER A 74 -27.39 35.87 16.18
CA SER A 74 -27.20 37.21 16.72
C SER A 74 -25.87 37.83 16.33
N TYR A 75 -24.82 37.01 16.18
CA TYR A 75 -23.46 37.48 15.89
C TYR A 75 -22.88 36.74 14.69
N ASP A 76 -22.22 37.47 13.81
CA ASP A 76 -21.47 36.85 12.72
C ASP A 76 -20.07 36.38 13.19
N LEU A 77 -19.44 35.54 12.37
CA LEU A 77 -18.14 34.97 12.69
C LEU A 77 -17.05 36.04 12.86
N LYS A 78 -17.10 37.13 12.09
CA LYS A 78 -16.08 38.18 12.13
C LYS A 78 -16.16 38.98 13.43
N GLU A 79 -17.37 39.31 13.88
CA GLU A 79 -17.62 39.99 15.16
C GLU A 79 -17.06 39.18 16.33
N ILE A 80 -17.28 37.87 16.33
CA ILE A 80 -16.81 36.95 17.36
C ILE A 80 -15.29 36.86 17.39
N VAL A 81 -14.65 36.71 16.22
CA VAL A 81 -13.19 36.62 16.12
C VAL A 81 -12.54 37.94 16.55
N ASN A 82 -13.09 39.09 16.13
CA ASN A 82 -12.58 40.41 16.55
C ASN A 82 -12.65 40.57 18.08
N ALA A 83 -13.81 40.27 18.68
CA ALA A 83 -14.01 40.37 20.12
C ALA A 83 -13.06 39.42 20.88
N ALA A 84 -12.85 38.20 20.39
CA ALA A 84 -11.94 37.24 21.01
C ALA A 84 -10.49 37.75 21.05
N ILE A 85 -9.98 38.28 19.93
CA ILE A 85 -8.61 38.82 19.85
C ILE A 85 -8.46 40.08 20.72
N GLU A 86 -9.46 40.97 20.73
CA GLU A 86 -9.48 42.14 21.62
C GLU A 86 -9.49 41.75 23.10
N ASN A 87 -10.23 40.70 23.47
CA ASN A 87 -10.30 40.21 24.85
C ASN A 87 -8.95 39.68 25.33
N VAL A 88 -8.20 38.94 24.50
CA VAL A 88 -6.84 38.49 24.85
C VAL A 88 -5.91 39.70 25.04
N LYS A 89 -5.95 40.67 24.13
CA LYS A 89 -5.13 41.89 24.21
C LYS A 89 -5.44 42.72 25.46
N LYS A 90 -6.72 42.84 25.82
CA LYS A 90 -7.16 43.47 27.07
C LYS A 90 -6.66 42.69 28.28
N GLY A 91 -6.78 41.36 28.27
CA GLY A 91 -6.22 40.48 29.30
C GLY A 91 -4.71 40.67 29.49
N ALA A 92 -3.96 40.75 28.38
CA ALA A 92 -2.52 41.03 28.40
C ALA A 92 -2.19 42.38 29.04
N SER A 93 -2.93 43.44 28.67
CA SER A 93 -2.72 44.78 29.24
C SER A 93 -2.96 44.87 30.75
N LEU A 94 -3.76 43.95 31.30
CA LEU A 94 -4.11 43.90 32.72
C LEU A 94 -3.23 42.94 33.53
N GLY A 95 -2.74 41.85 32.91
CA GLY A 95 -2.11 40.74 33.61
C GLY A 95 -0.62 40.54 33.31
N ALA A 96 -0.09 41.12 32.24
CA ALA A 96 1.32 40.99 31.89
C ALA A 96 2.18 42.09 32.55
N ASP A 97 3.35 41.70 33.06
CA ASP A 97 4.33 42.64 33.60
C ASP A 97 4.81 43.64 32.53
N ALA A 98 5.04 44.89 32.96
CA ALA A 98 5.53 45.95 32.08
C ALA A 98 6.86 45.55 31.41
N GLY A 99 6.87 45.52 30.07
CA GLY A 99 8.05 45.18 29.26
C GLY A 99 8.21 43.69 28.95
N ARG A 100 7.35 42.82 29.49
CA ARG A 100 7.29 41.41 29.06
C ARG A 100 6.66 41.33 27.67
N ARG A 101 7.30 40.58 26.76
CA ARG A 101 6.72 40.30 25.44
C ARG A 101 5.71 39.16 25.55
N THR A 102 4.47 39.44 25.15
CA THR A 102 3.36 38.48 25.10
C THR A 102 2.79 38.41 23.68
N TYR A 103 2.12 37.32 23.35
CA TYR A 103 1.54 37.06 22.05
C TYR A 103 0.08 36.58 22.18
N THR A 104 -0.77 37.12 21.31
CA THR A 104 -2.15 36.66 21.12
C THR A 104 -2.18 35.67 19.96
N ALA A 105 -2.56 34.42 20.23
CA ALA A 105 -2.72 33.41 19.19
C ALA A 105 -4.18 33.28 18.78
N LEU A 106 -4.45 33.27 17.48
CA LEU A 106 -5.73 32.78 16.97
C LEU A 106 -5.75 31.27 17.17
N ASP A 107 -6.70 30.79 17.98
CA ASP A 107 -6.92 29.36 18.19
C ASP A 107 -7.90 28.82 17.15
N VAL A 108 -7.48 27.77 16.43
CA VAL A 108 -8.25 27.14 15.37
C VAL A 108 -8.33 25.64 15.64
N GLY A 109 -9.48 25.19 16.11
CA GLY A 109 -9.80 23.77 16.26
C GLY A 109 -10.36 23.13 14.99
N PRO A 110 -10.63 21.81 15.01
CA PRO A 110 -11.18 21.09 13.86
C PRO A 110 -12.62 21.53 13.55
N THR A 111 -13.00 21.37 12.28
CA THR A 111 -14.37 21.57 11.77
C THR A 111 -15.37 20.59 12.40
N GLY A 112 -14.87 19.44 12.88
CA GLY A 112 -15.70 18.36 13.43
C GLY A 112 -16.30 17.45 12.36
N LYS A 113 -15.91 17.59 11.09
CA LYS A 113 -16.35 16.74 9.98
C LYS A 113 -15.16 16.02 9.37
N LEU A 114 -15.38 14.77 8.95
CA LEU A 114 -14.39 14.04 8.15
C LEU A 114 -14.44 14.54 6.70
N LEU A 115 -13.26 14.70 6.10
CA LEU A 115 -13.12 15.07 4.70
C LEU A 115 -13.31 13.86 3.79
N LYS A 116 -13.81 14.09 2.56
CA LYS A 116 -13.85 13.08 1.50
C LYS A 116 -12.44 12.53 1.24
N PRO A 117 -12.26 11.22 0.98
CA PRO A 117 -13.30 10.22 0.76
C PRO A 117 -13.84 9.54 2.03
N MET A 118 -13.28 9.82 3.22
CA MET A 118 -13.71 9.17 4.48
C MET A 118 -14.99 9.76 5.07
N GLY A 119 -15.31 11.02 4.75
CA GLY A 119 -16.55 11.69 5.13
C GLY A 119 -17.15 12.48 3.98
N ASP A 120 -17.97 13.48 4.33
CA ASP A 120 -18.82 14.19 3.36
C ASP A 120 -18.29 15.59 3.00
N LEU A 121 -17.35 16.15 3.76
CA LEU A 121 -16.85 17.51 3.54
C LEU A 121 -15.80 17.52 2.42
N GLY A 122 -15.94 18.43 1.44
CA GLY A 122 -14.92 18.64 0.42
C GLY A 122 -13.65 19.28 0.99
N PHE A 123 -12.50 18.97 0.42
CA PHE A 123 -11.23 19.58 0.84
C PHE A 123 -11.25 21.10 0.72
N GLU A 124 -11.72 21.63 -0.41
CA GLU A 124 -11.83 23.08 -0.62
C GLU A 124 -12.86 23.74 0.31
N ASP A 125 -13.94 23.03 0.68
CA ASP A 125 -14.92 23.54 1.64
C ASP A 125 -14.30 23.69 3.04
N ALA A 126 -13.48 22.71 3.45
CA ALA A 126 -12.72 22.79 4.70
C ALA A 126 -11.68 23.92 4.65
N TYR A 127 -10.94 24.02 3.53
CA TYR A 127 -9.97 25.09 3.29
C TYR A 127 -10.61 26.48 3.40
N GLU A 128 -11.75 26.73 2.74
CA GLU A 128 -12.43 28.03 2.79
C GLU A 128 -12.93 28.36 4.20
N ALA A 129 -13.43 27.36 4.94
CA ALA A 129 -13.87 27.56 6.32
C ALA A 129 -12.72 27.99 7.25
N PHE A 130 -11.52 27.42 7.07
CA PHE A 130 -10.32 27.83 7.81
C PHE A 130 -9.78 29.18 7.33
N ARG A 131 -9.75 29.40 6.02
CA ARG A 131 -9.28 30.63 5.40
C ARG A 131 -10.04 31.84 5.90
N GLU A 132 -11.37 31.73 6.02
CA GLU A 132 -12.21 32.82 6.49
C GLU A 132 -11.85 33.26 7.93
N VAL A 133 -11.80 32.32 8.88
CA VAL A 133 -11.46 32.65 10.28
C VAL A 133 -10.03 33.19 10.41
N MET A 134 -9.07 32.60 9.68
CA MET A 134 -7.66 33.02 9.75
C MET A 134 -7.45 34.44 9.23
N LYS A 135 -8.16 34.81 8.15
CA LYS A 135 -8.18 36.18 7.64
C LYS A 135 -8.73 37.15 8.68
N TYR A 136 -9.84 36.82 9.35
CA TYR A 136 -10.40 37.67 10.40
C TYR A 136 -9.46 37.80 11.59
N GLY A 137 -8.79 36.72 12.00
CA GLY A 137 -7.81 36.75 13.09
C GLY A 137 -6.60 37.65 12.80
N GLU A 138 -6.06 37.60 11.57
CA GLU A 138 -4.97 38.50 11.16
C GLU A 138 -5.44 39.96 11.10
N GLU A 139 -6.63 40.24 10.53
CA GLU A 139 -7.21 41.59 10.50
C GLU A 139 -7.45 42.17 11.91
N ALA A 140 -7.86 41.32 12.86
CA ALA A 140 -8.01 41.67 14.28
C ALA A 140 -6.65 41.84 15.01
N GLY A 141 -5.56 41.42 14.37
CA GLY A 141 -4.18 41.55 14.82
C GLY A 141 -3.73 40.44 15.77
N ALA A 142 -4.04 39.18 15.47
CA ALA A 142 -3.36 38.03 16.06
C ALA A 142 -1.86 38.05 15.73
N ASP A 143 -1.02 37.52 16.62
CA ASP A 143 0.44 37.44 16.44
C ASP A 143 0.89 36.11 15.80
N LEU A 144 0.06 35.07 15.89
CA LEU A 144 0.27 33.76 15.29
C LEU A 144 -1.06 33.00 15.14
N ILE A 145 -1.04 31.93 14.36
CA ILE A 145 -2.13 30.96 14.24
C ILE A 145 -1.72 29.66 14.95
N HIS A 146 -2.56 29.18 15.86
CA HIS A 146 -2.43 27.88 16.49
C HIS A 146 -3.55 26.96 16.02
N ILE A 147 -3.20 26.00 15.15
CA ILE A 147 -4.11 24.95 14.69
C ILE A 147 -3.99 23.80 15.67
N GLU A 148 -5.01 23.53 16.49
CA GLU A 148 -4.89 22.57 17.60
C GLU A 148 -5.94 21.46 17.59
N THR A 149 -5.63 20.35 18.27
CA THR A 149 -6.52 19.19 18.45
C THR A 149 -6.96 18.56 17.11
N MET A 150 -6.10 18.60 16.09
CA MET A 150 -6.41 17.98 14.81
C MET A 150 -6.23 16.46 14.92
N SER A 151 -7.27 15.71 14.54
CA SER A 151 -7.31 14.24 14.60
C SER A 151 -7.21 13.58 13.22
N ASP A 152 -7.05 14.38 12.18
CA ASP A 152 -6.91 13.96 10.79
C ASP A 152 -5.84 14.77 10.06
N THR A 153 -4.98 14.08 9.29
CA THR A 153 -3.93 14.72 8.50
C THR A 153 -4.49 15.54 7.33
N TYR A 154 -5.65 15.19 6.78
CA TYR A 154 -6.18 15.92 5.65
C TYR A 154 -6.76 17.27 6.07
N GLU A 155 -7.50 17.27 7.18
CA GLU A 155 -8.06 18.46 7.78
C GLU A 155 -6.96 19.46 8.19
N VAL A 156 -5.88 18.98 8.86
CA VAL A 156 -4.76 19.88 9.23
C VAL A 156 -4.04 20.41 8.00
N LYS A 157 -3.94 19.62 6.92
CA LYS A 157 -3.38 20.12 5.65
C LYS A 157 -4.23 21.26 5.09
N ALA A 158 -5.56 21.13 5.06
CA ALA A 158 -6.45 22.20 4.62
C ALA A 158 -6.26 23.47 5.46
N ALA A 159 -6.20 23.33 6.79
CA ALA A 159 -5.98 24.45 7.72
C ALA A 159 -4.61 25.12 7.52
N VAL A 160 -3.52 24.35 7.40
CA VAL A 160 -2.17 24.89 7.21
C VAL A 160 -2.05 25.61 5.86
N LEU A 161 -2.62 25.04 4.79
CA LEU A 161 -2.65 25.73 3.49
C LEU A 161 -3.47 27.02 3.58
N ALA A 162 -4.63 27.01 4.24
CA ALA A 162 -5.46 28.20 4.43
C ALA A 162 -4.68 29.31 5.15
N ALA A 163 -3.95 28.96 6.21
CA ALA A 163 -3.12 29.89 6.96
C ALA A 163 -2.03 30.51 6.07
N LYS A 164 -1.27 29.67 5.36
CA LYS A 164 -0.09 30.09 4.59
C LYS A 164 -0.41 30.76 3.26
N GLU A 165 -1.56 30.48 2.67
CA GLU A 165 -2.00 31.11 1.42
C GLU A 165 -2.71 32.45 1.68
N THR A 166 -3.14 32.72 2.92
CA THR A 166 -3.98 33.89 3.24
C THR A 166 -3.33 34.88 4.19
N THR A 167 -2.40 34.44 5.04
CA THR A 167 -1.79 35.27 6.10
C THR A 167 -0.26 35.16 6.07
N ASP A 168 0.42 36.15 6.67
CA ASP A 168 1.89 36.11 6.89
C ASP A 168 2.25 35.67 8.33
N LEU A 169 1.25 35.24 9.11
CA LEU A 169 1.43 34.87 10.50
C LEU A 169 2.17 33.53 10.66
N PRO A 170 3.00 33.40 11.71
CA PRO A 170 3.57 32.10 12.10
C PRO A 170 2.47 31.06 12.35
N VAL A 171 2.69 29.83 11.90
CA VAL A 171 1.73 28.72 11.98
C VAL A 171 2.25 27.62 12.87
N PHE A 172 1.58 27.40 14.00
CA PHE A 172 1.83 26.30 14.92
C PHE A 172 0.73 25.25 14.76
N ALA A 173 1.09 23.97 14.73
CA ALA A 173 0.13 22.89 14.54
C ALA A 173 0.30 21.79 15.59
N THR A 174 -0.77 21.42 16.30
CA THR A 174 -0.75 20.28 17.23
C THR A 174 -1.83 19.26 16.90
N MET A 175 -1.47 17.99 17.09
CA MET A 175 -2.32 16.85 16.80
C MET A 175 -2.77 16.17 18.09
N ILE A 176 -3.86 15.42 18.00
CA ILE A 176 -4.32 14.51 19.05
C ILE A 176 -4.11 13.05 18.62
N PHE A 177 -3.29 12.32 19.38
CA PHE A 177 -3.05 10.88 19.19
C PHE A 177 -3.74 10.06 20.28
N ASP A 178 -4.03 8.80 19.97
CA ASP A 178 -4.36 7.80 20.98
C ASP A 178 -3.09 7.28 21.71
N GLU A 179 -3.27 6.40 22.69
CA GLU A 179 -2.16 5.80 23.46
C GLU A 179 -1.20 4.95 22.60
N LYS A 180 -1.56 4.62 21.35
CA LYS A 180 -0.75 3.86 20.39
C LYS A 180 -0.05 4.77 19.38
N GLY A 181 -0.14 6.08 19.52
CA GLY A 181 0.44 7.04 18.59
C GLY A 181 -0.28 7.09 17.24
N LYS A 182 -1.60 6.83 17.23
CA LYS A 182 -2.43 6.90 16.02
C LYS A 182 -3.45 8.03 16.10
N LEU A 183 -3.66 8.68 14.96
CA LEU A 183 -4.77 9.60 14.72
C LEU A 183 -6.10 8.84 14.54
N LEU A 184 -7.22 9.56 14.55
CA LEU A 184 -8.55 8.99 14.32
C LEU A 184 -8.64 8.27 12.97
N THR A 185 -7.99 8.81 11.94
CA THR A 185 -7.94 8.25 10.58
C THR A 185 -6.82 7.22 10.37
N GLY A 186 -6.09 6.86 11.43
CA GLY A 186 -5.04 5.83 11.41
C GLY A 186 -3.62 6.33 11.11
N GLY A 187 -3.45 7.63 10.88
CA GLY A 187 -2.15 8.27 10.68
C GLY A 187 -1.21 8.07 11.86
N ASP A 188 0.07 7.79 11.58
CA ASP A 188 1.11 7.63 12.58
C ASP A 188 1.97 8.89 12.74
N VAL A 189 2.73 8.93 13.84
CA VAL A 189 3.63 10.04 14.16
C VAL A 189 4.58 10.40 13.00
N PRO A 190 5.32 9.47 12.37
CA PRO A 190 6.20 9.84 11.26
C PRO A 190 5.43 10.39 10.04
N SER A 191 4.21 9.92 9.76
CA SER A 191 3.39 10.46 8.66
C SER A 191 2.99 11.91 8.91
N VAL A 192 2.57 12.21 10.14
CA VAL A 192 2.20 13.56 10.59
C VAL A 192 3.40 14.50 10.55
N VAL A 193 4.53 14.08 11.13
CA VAL A 193 5.75 14.90 11.16
C VAL A 193 6.22 15.21 9.74
N ALA A 194 6.27 14.20 8.86
CA ALA A 194 6.65 14.40 7.46
C ALA A 194 5.72 15.40 6.75
N LEU A 195 4.40 15.28 6.94
CA LEU A 195 3.41 16.21 6.37
C LEU A 195 3.62 17.64 6.88
N LEU A 196 3.60 17.86 8.20
CA LEU A 196 3.64 19.19 8.79
C LEU A 196 4.98 19.90 8.51
N GLU A 197 6.09 19.18 8.60
CA GLU A 197 7.40 19.72 8.25
C GLU A 197 7.51 20.01 6.75
N GLY A 198 6.92 19.17 5.89
CA GLY A 198 6.80 19.40 4.45
C GLY A 198 5.97 20.65 4.10
N LEU A 199 4.89 20.90 4.84
CA LEU A 199 4.10 22.13 4.76
C LEU A 199 4.78 23.34 5.42
N ARG A 200 5.93 23.11 6.09
CA ARG A 200 6.79 24.12 6.71
C ARG A 200 6.13 24.87 7.86
N VAL A 201 5.31 24.22 8.67
CA VAL A 201 4.83 24.86 9.91
C VAL A 201 6.02 25.30 10.77
N ASP A 202 5.85 26.35 11.59
CA ASP A 202 6.95 26.91 12.38
C ASP A 202 7.24 26.09 13.64
N ALA A 203 6.21 25.42 14.17
CA ALA A 203 6.31 24.47 15.27
C ALA A 203 5.21 23.42 15.15
N LEU A 204 5.51 22.20 15.58
CA LEU A 204 4.54 21.09 15.61
C LEU A 204 4.49 20.41 16.96
N GLY A 205 3.45 19.65 17.26
CA GLY A 205 3.42 18.91 18.51
C GLY A 205 2.11 18.22 18.84
N ILE A 206 1.86 18.06 20.14
CA ILE A 206 0.72 17.32 20.67
C ILE A 206 -0.01 18.10 21.75
N ASN A 207 -1.33 18.01 21.72
CA ASN A 207 -2.19 18.58 22.74
C ASN A 207 -3.41 17.67 23.00
N CYS A 208 -4.03 17.85 24.17
CA CYS A 208 -5.25 17.15 24.55
C CYS A 208 -5.13 15.61 24.52
N GLY A 209 -6.28 14.91 24.68
CA GLY A 209 -6.41 13.44 24.66
C GLY A 209 -5.85 12.72 25.90
N MET A 210 -4.67 13.13 26.36
CA MET A 210 -3.87 12.41 27.35
C MET A 210 -3.28 13.36 28.41
N GLY A 211 -2.94 12.79 29.57
CA GLY A 211 -2.15 13.46 30.60
C GLY A 211 -0.66 13.50 30.23
N PRO A 212 0.16 14.25 31.00
CA PRO A 212 1.56 14.48 30.65
C PRO A 212 2.42 13.20 30.69
N GLU A 213 2.14 12.25 31.59
CA GLU A 213 2.89 10.98 31.66
C GLU A 213 2.60 10.08 30.45
N GLN A 214 1.35 10.04 29.98
CA GLN A 214 0.95 9.25 28.81
C GLN A 214 1.49 9.84 27.50
N MET A 215 1.81 11.14 27.45
CA MET A 215 2.37 11.78 26.27
C MET A 215 3.86 11.50 26.06
N LEU A 216 4.59 11.01 27.06
CA LEU A 216 6.04 10.81 26.97
C LEU A 216 6.48 9.91 25.79
N PRO A 217 5.86 8.74 25.56
CA PRO A 217 6.25 7.88 24.43
C PRO A 217 5.99 8.53 23.07
N ILE A 218 4.91 9.31 22.95
CA ILE A 218 4.55 10.01 21.71
C ILE A 218 5.53 11.16 21.45
N LEU A 219 5.93 11.89 22.51
CA LEU A 219 6.94 12.93 22.41
C LEU A 219 8.30 12.36 21.98
N GLU A 220 8.71 11.22 22.54
CA GLU A 220 9.94 10.52 22.12
C GLU A 220 9.91 10.18 20.62
N GLU A 221 8.78 9.68 20.14
CA GLU A 221 8.60 9.37 18.71
C GLU A 221 8.64 10.64 17.84
N ILE A 222 7.97 11.72 18.24
CA ILE A 222 8.01 13.01 17.50
C ILE A 222 9.45 13.52 17.39
N LEU A 223 10.20 13.52 18.49
CA LEU A 223 11.59 13.99 18.56
C LEU A 223 12.55 13.13 17.75
N ALA A 224 12.21 11.87 17.48
CA ALA A 224 12.99 11.00 16.59
C ALA A 224 12.93 11.48 15.13
N TYR A 225 11.79 12.03 14.69
CA TYR A 225 11.55 12.35 13.29
C TYR A 225 11.59 13.84 12.93
N THR A 226 11.27 14.75 13.86
CA THR A 226 11.16 16.18 13.53
C THR A 226 12.47 16.94 13.65
N SER A 227 12.63 17.94 12.80
CA SER A 227 13.66 18.98 12.92
C SER A 227 13.11 20.31 13.46
N LEU A 228 11.80 20.39 13.73
CA LEU A 228 11.12 21.63 14.11
C LEU A 228 10.97 21.77 15.63
N PRO A 229 10.83 23.00 16.14
CA PRO A 229 10.39 23.27 17.51
C PRO A 229 9.16 22.45 17.90
N VAL A 230 9.18 21.82 19.09
CA VAL A 230 8.12 20.92 19.57
C VAL A 230 7.24 21.57 20.63
N ILE A 231 5.92 21.44 20.43
CA ILE A 231 4.85 21.93 21.32
C ILE A 231 4.27 20.77 22.12
N VAL A 232 4.04 20.95 23.43
CA VAL A 232 3.35 19.96 24.27
C VAL A 232 2.35 20.64 25.21
N LYS A 233 1.05 20.33 25.05
CA LYS A 233 -0.06 20.84 25.89
C LYS A 233 -0.97 19.70 26.40
N PRO A 234 -0.55 18.94 27.43
CA PRO A 234 -1.32 17.82 27.95
C PRO A 234 -2.56 18.29 28.74
N ASN A 235 -3.52 17.37 28.92
CA ASN A 235 -4.61 17.55 29.89
C ASN A 235 -4.06 17.46 31.32
N ALA A 236 -4.82 17.94 32.32
CA ALA A 236 -4.53 17.72 33.74
C ALA A 236 -4.86 16.28 34.19
N GLY A 237 -4.40 15.28 33.42
CA GLY A 237 -4.75 13.87 33.58
C GLY A 237 -5.80 13.40 32.58
N LEU A 238 -6.20 12.13 32.72
CA LEU A 238 -7.27 11.57 31.91
C LEU A 238 -8.64 12.08 32.42
N PRO A 239 -9.61 12.36 31.52
CA PRO A 239 -10.93 12.81 31.94
C PRO A 239 -11.63 11.72 32.76
N LYS A 240 -12.09 12.07 33.96
CA LYS A 240 -12.86 11.19 34.85
C LYS A 240 -14.26 11.73 35.01
N GLN A 241 -15.23 10.85 35.21
CA GLN A 241 -16.62 11.26 35.49
C GLN A 241 -16.96 11.08 36.96
N LYS A 242 -17.59 12.08 37.55
CA LYS A 242 -18.22 12.02 38.86
C LYS A 242 -19.52 12.81 38.81
N ASP A 243 -20.63 12.18 39.20
CA ASP A 243 -21.96 12.80 39.23
C ASP A 243 -22.39 13.46 37.90
N GLY A 244 -21.99 12.87 36.76
CA GLY A 244 -22.28 13.40 35.42
C GLY A 244 -21.40 14.59 34.97
N GLN A 245 -20.45 15.01 35.80
CA GLN A 245 -19.46 16.05 35.47
C GLN A 245 -18.09 15.43 35.17
N VAL A 246 -17.42 15.95 34.16
CA VAL A 246 -16.04 15.57 33.84
C VAL A 246 -15.10 16.36 34.76
N TYR A 247 -14.19 15.68 35.45
CA TYR A 247 -13.13 16.29 36.25
C TYR A 247 -11.78 15.67 35.92
N TYR A 248 -10.73 16.37 36.32
CA TYR A 248 -9.32 16.05 36.10
C TYR A 248 -8.63 16.02 37.46
N ASP A 249 -7.74 15.05 37.68
CA ASP A 249 -7.23 14.72 39.03
C ASP A 249 -5.72 14.90 39.20
N VAL A 250 -5.01 15.40 38.18
CA VAL A 250 -3.62 15.82 38.34
C VAL A 250 -3.61 17.23 38.91
N ASP A 251 -2.93 17.43 40.04
CA ASP A 251 -2.78 18.74 40.67
C ASP A 251 -1.64 19.58 40.04
N PRO A 252 -1.56 20.89 40.32
CA PRO A 252 -0.53 21.77 39.75
C PRO A 252 0.92 21.31 39.95
N ASP A 253 1.28 20.78 41.12
CA ASP A 253 2.65 20.37 41.42
C ASP A 253 3.00 19.08 40.68
N GLN A 254 2.06 18.13 40.63
CA GLN A 254 2.24 16.90 39.85
C GLN A 254 2.34 17.20 38.35
N PHE A 255 1.51 18.10 37.82
CA PHE A 255 1.56 18.51 36.42
C PHE A 255 2.91 19.16 36.09
N ALA A 256 3.34 20.15 36.89
CA ALA A 256 4.63 20.80 36.73
C ALA A 256 5.80 19.81 36.78
N GLN A 257 5.67 18.77 37.61
CA GLN A 257 6.70 17.74 37.75
C GLN A 257 6.99 17.00 36.45
N THR A 258 5.94 16.57 35.76
CA THR A 258 6.08 15.87 34.49
C THR A 258 6.43 16.83 33.35
N MET A 259 5.95 18.07 33.39
CA MET A 259 6.31 19.09 32.38
C MET A 259 7.80 19.41 32.38
N GLU A 260 8.48 19.42 33.53
CA GLU A 260 9.95 19.56 33.57
C GLU A 260 10.65 18.41 32.82
N LYS A 261 10.16 17.17 32.94
CA LYS A 261 10.70 16.03 32.16
C LYS A 261 10.50 16.26 30.66
N ILE A 262 9.32 16.73 30.26
CA ILE A 262 8.98 17.03 28.86
C ILE A 262 9.91 18.11 28.27
N VAL A 263 10.25 19.14 29.04
CA VAL A 263 11.26 20.15 28.63
C VAL A 263 12.63 19.50 28.46
N HIS A 264 13.06 18.65 29.39
CA HIS A 264 14.33 17.95 29.28
C HIS A 264 14.41 16.99 28.09
N MET A 265 13.28 16.46 27.61
CA MET A 265 13.23 15.65 26.40
C MET A 265 13.44 16.48 25.13
N GLY A 266 13.02 17.74 25.12
CA GLY A 266 13.21 18.65 23.97
C GLY A 266 11.99 19.47 23.57
N ALA A 267 10.91 19.47 24.36
CA ALA A 267 9.81 20.41 24.13
C ALA A 267 10.25 21.84 24.47
N CYS A 268 10.01 22.78 23.55
CA CYS A 268 10.44 24.18 23.69
C CYS A 268 9.27 25.17 23.72
N VAL A 269 8.05 24.70 23.50
CA VAL A 269 6.82 25.46 23.73
C VAL A 269 5.89 24.57 24.55
N ILE A 270 5.58 24.97 25.78
CA ILE A 270 4.82 24.12 26.71
C ILE A 270 3.62 24.84 27.30
N GLY A 271 2.54 24.12 27.59
CA GLY A 271 1.34 24.68 28.21
C GLY A 271 0.42 23.58 28.72
N GLY A 272 -0.87 23.89 28.82
CA GLY A 272 -1.88 22.93 29.23
C GLY A 272 -3.10 22.94 28.31
N CYS A 273 -3.87 21.85 28.33
CA CYS A 273 -5.16 21.75 27.65
C CYS A 273 -6.28 21.53 28.67
N CYS A 274 -7.22 20.61 28.44
CA CYS A 274 -8.39 20.42 29.29
C CYS A 274 -8.02 20.10 30.75
N GLY A 275 -8.69 20.77 31.68
CA GLY A 275 -8.49 20.59 33.12
C GLY A 275 -7.34 21.39 33.72
N THR A 276 -6.44 21.93 32.90
CA THR A 276 -5.37 22.80 33.37
C THR A 276 -5.92 24.20 33.69
N THR A 277 -5.37 24.82 34.74
CA THR A 277 -5.83 26.11 35.29
C THR A 277 -4.64 27.08 35.42
N PRO A 278 -4.85 28.37 35.72
CA PRO A 278 -3.75 29.30 36.02
C PRO A 278 -2.82 28.81 37.13
N GLY A 279 -3.31 28.01 38.09
CA GLY A 279 -2.48 27.36 39.10
C GLY A 279 -1.48 26.35 38.50
N HIS A 280 -1.94 25.52 37.56
CA HIS A 280 -1.08 24.57 36.84
C HIS A 280 -0.01 25.28 36.01
N ILE A 281 -0.41 26.33 35.29
CA ILE A 281 0.52 27.12 34.47
C ILE A 281 1.57 27.80 35.34
N ARG A 282 1.16 28.40 36.47
CA ARG A 282 2.09 29.03 37.43
C ARG A 282 3.11 28.04 37.97
N ALA A 283 2.66 26.88 38.44
CA ALA A 283 3.56 25.84 38.96
C ALA A 283 4.53 25.34 37.88
N MET A 284 4.05 25.13 36.65
CA MET A 284 4.88 24.73 35.51
C MET A 284 5.93 25.81 35.18
N VAL A 285 5.53 27.07 35.09
CA VAL A 285 6.43 28.19 34.80
C VAL A 285 7.48 28.32 35.90
N GLU A 286 7.08 28.35 37.17
CA GLU A 286 8.01 28.48 38.31
C GLU A 286 9.04 27.35 38.35
N ARG A 287 8.63 26.11 38.04
CA ARG A 287 9.52 24.94 38.02
C ARG A 287 10.49 24.94 36.85
N THR A 288 10.05 25.38 35.68
CA THR A 288 10.84 25.27 34.43
C THR A 288 11.55 26.57 34.03
N LYS A 289 11.25 27.68 34.71
CA LYS A 289 11.88 28.98 34.44
C LYS A 289 13.38 28.89 34.65
N GLY A 290 14.14 29.25 33.61
CA GLY A 290 15.60 29.22 33.61
C GLY A 290 16.21 27.90 33.13
N LEU A 291 15.39 26.89 32.79
CA LEU A 291 15.88 25.72 32.06
C LEU A 291 16.33 26.14 30.65
N SER A 292 17.38 25.48 30.17
CA SER A 292 17.86 25.69 28.80
C SER A 292 16.98 24.91 27.82
N VAL A 293 16.68 25.52 26.68
CA VAL A 293 15.99 24.83 25.58
C VAL A 293 16.90 23.81 24.94
N ILE A 294 16.40 22.59 24.76
CA ILE A 294 17.03 21.55 23.95
C ILE A 294 16.23 21.47 22.65
N LEU A 295 16.79 21.99 21.57
CA LEU A 295 16.16 21.90 20.26
C LEU A 295 16.32 20.51 19.67
N PRO A 296 15.31 20.01 18.93
CA PRO A 296 15.49 18.83 18.10
C PRO A 296 16.65 19.02 17.13
N SER A 297 17.50 18.00 17.01
CA SER A 297 18.56 17.98 16.02
C SER A 297 17.96 17.96 14.61
N HIS A 298 18.60 18.63 13.66
CA HIS A 298 18.26 18.44 12.24
C HIS A 298 18.29 16.95 11.87
N LYS A 299 17.25 16.48 11.18
CA LYS A 299 17.07 15.08 10.77
C LYS A 299 17.29 14.96 9.28
N ASP A 300 18.22 14.09 8.88
CA ASP A 300 18.50 13.73 7.49
C ASP A 300 17.73 12.46 7.07
N LEU A 301 16.41 12.50 7.26
CA LEU A 301 15.50 11.39 6.96
C LEU A 301 14.64 11.75 5.76
N THR A 302 14.80 11.01 4.66
CA THR A 302 13.93 11.12 3.48
C THR A 302 12.66 10.31 3.72
N ILE A 303 11.54 10.97 3.95
CA ILE A 303 10.26 10.33 4.28
C ILE A 303 9.18 10.81 3.31
N VAL A 304 8.45 9.86 2.74
CA VAL A 304 7.17 10.10 2.06
C VAL A 304 6.05 9.51 2.90
N SER A 305 4.87 10.12 2.90
CA SER A 305 3.76 9.67 3.73
C SER A 305 2.42 9.76 3.02
N SER A 306 1.52 8.84 3.37
CA SER A 306 0.09 8.93 3.10
C SER A 306 -0.65 9.35 4.38
N TYR A 307 -1.98 9.25 4.38
CA TYR A 307 -2.81 9.45 5.56
C TYR A 307 -2.52 8.47 6.71
N GLY A 308 -1.99 7.28 6.39
CA GLY A 308 -1.93 6.16 7.33
C GLY A 308 -0.55 5.51 7.48
N LYS A 309 0.41 5.87 6.63
CA LYS A 309 1.72 5.22 6.60
C LYS A 309 2.82 6.14 6.09
N ALA A 310 3.95 6.13 6.79
CA ALA A 310 5.20 6.71 6.33
C ALA A 310 6.11 5.64 5.72
N VAL A 311 6.86 6.02 4.70
CA VAL A 311 7.91 5.21 4.10
C VAL A 311 9.20 6.03 4.12
N MET A 312 10.18 5.55 4.89
CA MET A 312 11.51 6.13 4.95
C MET A 312 12.41 5.50 3.88
N LEU A 313 13.08 6.34 3.09
CA LEU A 313 13.98 5.88 2.05
C LEU A 313 15.40 5.68 2.59
N GLY A 314 15.94 4.49 2.32
CA GLY A 314 17.35 4.17 2.49
C GLY A 314 17.77 3.56 3.81
N GLU A 315 16.82 3.16 4.68
CA GLU A 315 17.07 2.10 5.68
C GLU A 315 17.24 0.74 5.00
N LYS A 316 16.40 0.49 3.99
CA LYS A 316 16.45 -0.64 3.06
C LYS A 316 15.92 -0.18 1.70
N PRO A 317 16.19 -0.91 0.60
CA PRO A 317 15.60 -0.59 -0.70
C PRO A 317 14.07 -0.56 -0.62
N VAL A 318 13.48 0.43 -1.28
CA VAL A 318 12.02 0.65 -1.34
C VAL A 318 11.50 0.24 -2.71
N ILE A 319 10.32 -0.38 -2.76
CA ILE A 319 9.64 -0.74 -4.01
C ILE A 319 8.58 0.31 -4.34
N ILE A 320 8.70 0.93 -5.50
CA ILE A 320 7.70 1.81 -6.10
C ILE A 320 7.00 1.03 -7.23
N GLY A 321 5.70 0.82 -7.12
CA GLY A 321 4.93 0.04 -8.08
C GLY A 321 4.61 0.82 -9.37
N GLU A 322 5.09 0.36 -10.52
CA GLU A 322 5.02 1.04 -11.83
C GLU A 322 3.71 0.81 -12.65
N ARG A 323 2.72 0.10 -12.09
CA ARG A 323 1.61 -0.43 -12.90
C ARG A 323 0.53 0.60 -13.26
N ILE A 324 0.34 1.63 -12.44
CA ILE A 324 -0.63 2.72 -12.69
C ILE A 324 0.04 3.73 -13.64
N ASN A 325 0.19 3.32 -14.89
CA ASN A 325 0.84 4.11 -15.93
C ASN A 325 0.36 3.67 -17.32
N PRO A 326 -0.19 4.55 -18.17
CA PRO A 326 -0.73 4.22 -19.49
C PRO A 326 0.33 3.84 -20.53
N THR A 327 1.60 4.16 -20.32
CA THR A 327 2.68 3.98 -21.30
C THR A 327 2.81 2.51 -21.72
N GLY A 328 2.63 2.23 -23.02
CA GLY A 328 2.69 0.88 -23.59
C GLY A 328 1.55 -0.07 -23.17
N LYS A 329 0.58 0.36 -22.34
CA LYS A 329 -0.48 -0.49 -21.77
C LYS A 329 -1.85 -0.16 -22.38
N LYS A 330 -2.22 -0.87 -23.46
CA LYS A 330 -3.50 -0.64 -24.18
C LYS A 330 -4.74 -0.67 -23.27
N LYS A 331 -4.82 -1.65 -22.35
CA LYS A 331 -5.95 -1.77 -21.41
C LYS A 331 -6.05 -0.57 -20.46
N PHE A 332 -4.92 -0.12 -19.91
CA PHE A 332 -4.89 1.03 -19.00
C PHE A 332 -5.26 2.32 -19.73
N LYS A 333 -4.75 2.53 -20.95
CA LYS A 333 -5.16 3.66 -21.80
C LYS A 333 -6.67 3.66 -22.06
N GLN A 334 -7.26 2.50 -22.30
CA GLN A 334 -8.71 2.38 -22.51
C GLN A 334 -9.48 2.67 -21.22
N ALA A 335 -9.01 2.17 -20.08
CA ALA A 335 -9.64 2.44 -18.78
C ALA A 335 -9.68 3.95 -18.44
N LEU A 336 -8.60 4.70 -18.73
CA LEU A 336 -8.60 6.16 -18.57
C LEU A 336 -9.63 6.85 -19.48
N LYS A 337 -9.75 6.41 -20.75
CA LYS A 337 -10.71 6.99 -21.70
C LYS A 337 -12.16 6.67 -21.35
N ASP A 338 -12.41 5.48 -20.82
CA ASP A 338 -13.74 5.00 -20.46
C ASP A 338 -14.13 5.39 -19.02
N HIS A 339 -13.27 6.12 -18.29
CA HIS A 339 -13.41 6.44 -16.86
C HIS A 339 -13.63 5.20 -15.98
N ASP A 340 -12.99 4.07 -16.31
CA ASP A 340 -12.99 2.84 -15.50
C ASP A 340 -12.00 2.97 -14.34
N LEU A 341 -12.40 3.74 -13.32
CA LEU A 341 -11.61 3.95 -12.10
C LEU A 341 -11.42 2.64 -11.32
N ASP A 342 -12.40 1.72 -11.35
CA ASP A 342 -12.31 0.42 -10.68
C ASP A 342 -11.10 -0.39 -11.16
N TYR A 343 -10.79 -0.34 -12.46
CA TYR A 343 -9.59 -0.97 -13.00
C TYR A 343 -8.30 -0.37 -12.41
N ILE A 344 -8.24 0.96 -12.28
CA ILE A 344 -7.07 1.68 -11.74
C ILE A 344 -6.87 1.34 -10.26
N LEU A 345 -7.96 1.36 -9.47
CA LEU A 345 -7.94 1.00 -8.05
C LEU A 345 -7.50 -0.45 -7.84
N LYS A 346 -7.97 -1.37 -8.68
CA LYS A 346 -7.52 -2.79 -8.65
C LYS A 346 -6.03 -2.93 -8.91
N GLU A 347 -5.45 -2.17 -9.83
CA GLU A 347 -3.99 -2.18 -10.03
C GLU A 347 -3.26 -1.64 -8.78
N GLY A 348 -3.78 -0.61 -8.11
CA GLY A 348 -3.25 -0.11 -6.84
C GLY A 348 -3.25 -1.17 -5.73
N ILE A 349 -4.40 -1.79 -5.48
CA ILE A 349 -4.56 -2.87 -4.48
C ILE A 349 -3.65 -4.06 -4.82
N THR A 350 -3.64 -4.49 -6.09
CA THR A 350 -2.80 -5.61 -6.53
C THR A 350 -1.33 -5.35 -6.26
N GLN A 351 -0.84 -4.13 -6.53
CA GLN A 351 0.55 -3.78 -6.28
C GLN A 351 0.88 -3.75 -4.79
N GLN A 352 -0.01 -3.23 -3.95
CA GLN A 352 0.12 -3.29 -2.50
C GLN A 352 0.23 -4.74 -2.01
N ASP A 353 -0.68 -5.61 -2.45
CA ASP A 353 -0.69 -7.03 -2.07
C ASP A 353 0.55 -7.78 -2.56
N LYS A 354 1.18 -7.29 -3.63
CA LYS A 354 2.45 -7.82 -4.18
C LYS A 354 3.70 -7.18 -3.56
N GLY A 355 3.55 -6.33 -2.55
CA GLY A 355 4.66 -5.81 -1.76
C GLY A 355 5.22 -4.46 -2.23
N ALA A 356 4.43 -3.66 -2.99
CA ALA A 356 4.76 -2.26 -3.20
C ALA A 356 4.75 -1.49 -1.87
N HIS A 357 5.68 -0.54 -1.73
CA HIS A 357 5.75 0.36 -0.58
C HIS A 357 5.21 1.74 -0.93
N ILE A 358 5.40 2.16 -2.19
CA ILE A 358 4.89 3.40 -2.79
C ILE A 358 4.23 3.00 -4.12
N LEU A 359 3.20 3.73 -4.56
CA LEU A 359 2.59 3.54 -5.88
C LEU A 359 2.94 4.72 -6.80
N ASP A 360 3.55 4.43 -7.94
CA ASP A 360 3.70 5.39 -9.03
C ASP A 360 2.34 5.62 -9.70
N VAL A 361 1.94 6.87 -9.89
CA VAL A 361 0.64 7.26 -10.46
C VAL A 361 0.86 8.22 -11.61
N ASN A 362 0.82 7.67 -12.83
CA ASN A 362 0.81 8.44 -14.07
C ASN A 362 -0.53 8.22 -14.78
N VAL A 363 -1.23 9.32 -15.09
CA VAL A 363 -2.49 9.30 -15.87
C VAL A 363 -2.36 10.02 -17.20
N GLY A 364 -1.14 10.38 -17.61
CA GLY A 364 -0.87 11.19 -18.78
C GLY A 364 -1.32 10.53 -20.09
N LEU A 365 -2.29 11.16 -20.76
CA LEU A 365 -2.81 10.71 -22.06
C LEU A 365 -3.25 11.93 -22.89
N PRO A 366 -2.83 12.06 -24.17
CA PRO A 366 -3.10 13.28 -24.95
C PRO A 366 -4.57 13.67 -25.15
N ASP A 367 -5.49 12.72 -25.02
CA ASP A 367 -6.92 12.91 -25.31
C ASP A 367 -7.79 13.14 -24.06
N ILE A 368 -7.20 13.36 -22.87
CA ILE A 368 -7.93 13.58 -21.61
C ILE A 368 -7.45 14.85 -20.89
N ASP A 369 -8.28 15.38 -19.99
CA ASP A 369 -7.85 16.40 -19.03
C ASP A 369 -7.04 15.71 -17.92
N GLU A 370 -5.70 15.79 -18.02
CA GLU A 370 -4.78 15.14 -17.10
C GLU A 370 -4.96 15.65 -15.67
N ALA A 371 -5.19 16.96 -15.48
CA ALA A 371 -5.35 17.55 -14.14
C ALA A 371 -6.62 17.05 -13.45
N ALA A 372 -7.75 17.02 -14.16
CA ALA A 372 -9.00 16.50 -13.64
C ALA A 372 -8.91 14.99 -13.34
N MET A 373 -8.36 14.20 -14.27
CA MET A 373 -8.18 12.77 -14.09
C MET A 373 -7.22 12.45 -12.93
N MET A 374 -6.13 13.20 -12.79
CA MET A 374 -5.17 13.03 -11.70
C MET A 374 -5.83 13.32 -10.35
N GLN A 375 -6.63 14.38 -10.25
CA GLN A 375 -7.40 14.71 -9.04
C GLN A 375 -8.33 13.56 -8.65
N GLU A 376 -9.10 13.02 -9.59
CA GLU A 376 -10.02 11.91 -9.35
C GLU A 376 -9.26 10.63 -8.93
N VAL A 377 -8.24 10.23 -9.68
CA VAL A 377 -7.47 9.01 -9.41
C VAL A 377 -6.74 9.08 -8.07
N VAL A 378 -6.09 10.19 -7.74
CA VAL A 378 -5.42 10.38 -6.44
C VAL A 378 -6.45 10.31 -5.31
N THR A 379 -7.58 11.01 -5.43
CA THR A 379 -8.63 11.00 -4.41
C THR A 379 -9.15 9.58 -4.15
N GLN A 380 -9.42 8.81 -5.22
CA GLN A 380 -9.94 7.46 -5.11
C GLN A 380 -8.90 6.45 -4.61
N LEU A 381 -7.64 6.55 -5.06
CA LEU A 381 -6.57 5.67 -4.57
C LEU A 381 -6.38 5.80 -3.05
N GLN A 382 -6.40 7.02 -2.53
CA GLN A 382 -6.31 7.27 -1.07
C GLN A 382 -7.45 6.65 -0.27
N SER A 383 -8.60 6.34 -0.91
CA SER A 383 -9.73 5.68 -0.24
C SER A 383 -9.53 4.16 -0.09
N VAL A 384 -8.68 3.53 -0.91
CA VAL A 384 -8.51 2.07 -0.95
C VAL A 384 -7.13 1.59 -0.51
N THR A 385 -6.13 2.47 -0.48
CA THR A 385 -4.77 2.13 -0.06
C THR A 385 -4.18 3.18 0.87
N SER A 386 -3.44 2.73 1.88
CA SER A 386 -2.64 3.57 2.75
C SER A 386 -1.18 3.68 2.29
N LEU A 387 -0.81 3.18 1.11
CA LEU A 387 0.54 3.39 0.58
C LEU A 387 0.73 4.86 0.14
N PRO A 388 1.92 5.46 0.38
CA PRO A 388 2.25 6.72 -0.22
C PRO A 388 2.21 6.67 -1.75
N LEU A 389 1.94 7.81 -2.38
CA LEU A 389 1.86 7.94 -3.83
C LEU A 389 3.06 8.74 -4.36
N GLN A 390 3.57 8.30 -5.50
CA GLN A 390 4.45 9.07 -6.36
C GLN A 390 3.60 9.67 -7.48
N ILE A 391 3.43 10.99 -7.45
CA ILE A 391 2.69 11.75 -8.46
C ILE A 391 3.61 11.88 -9.68
N ASP A 392 3.30 11.16 -10.76
CA ASP A 392 4.09 11.13 -12.00
C ASP A 392 3.38 11.90 -13.11
N THR A 393 3.88 13.11 -13.38
CA THR A 393 3.39 13.99 -14.44
C THR A 393 4.44 15.03 -14.82
N VAL A 394 4.37 15.49 -16.07
CA VAL A 394 5.14 16.64 -16.59
C VAL A 394 4.26 17.90 -16.71
N ASP A 395 2.96 17.80 -16.44
CA ASP A 395 2.03 18.92 -16.45
C ASP A 395 2.00 19.56 -15.05
N ALA A 396 2.47 20.80 -14.93
CA ALA A 396 2.53 21.50 -13.65
C ALA A 396 1.15 21.76 -13.02
N LYS A 397 0.10 21.93 -13.84
CA LYS A 397 -1.28 22.10 -13.34
C LYS A 397 -1.78 20.78 -12.74
N ALA A 398 -1.53 19.65 -13.40
CA ALA A 398 -1.87 18.34 -12.84
C ALA A 398 -1.08 18.06 -11.57
N MET A 399 0.21 18.41 -11.54
CA MET A 399 1.07 18.29 -10.37
C MET A 399 0.55 19.11 -9.19
N GLU A 400 0.30 20.41 -9.36
CA GLU A 400 -0.25 21.28 -8.33
C GLU A 400 -1.60 20.78 -7.81
N THR A 401 -2.48 20.37 -8.72
CA THR A 401 -3.82 19.86 -8.38
C THR A 401 -3.73 18.62 -7.50
N ALA A 402 -2.87 17.65 -7.87
CA ALA A 402 -2.64 16.44 -7.10
C ALA A 402 -2.01 16.74 -5.74
N MET A 403 -0.96 17.58 -5.71
CA MET A 403 -0.24 17.92 -4.48
C MET A 403 -1.13 18.67 -3.49
N ARG A 404 -2.05 19.52 -3.94
CA ARG A 404 -3.00 20.24 -3.09
C ARG A 404 -3.92 19.29 -2.31
N ILE A 405 -4.48 18.29 -2.99
CA ILE A 405 -5.47 17.35 -2.44
C ILE A 405 -4.85 16.05 -1.90
N TYR A 406 -3.54 15.87 -2.00
CA TYR A 406 -2.88 14.68 -1.48
C TYR A 406 -2.83 14.69 0.06
N ASN A 407 -3.34 13.65 0.73
CA ASN A 407 -3.28 13.50 2.17
C ASN A 407 -1.96 12.83 2.60
N GLY A 408 -0.93 13.64 2.85
CA GLY A 408 0.41 13.21 3.24
C GLY A 408 1.51 14.04 2.54
N LYS A 409 2.76 13.57 2.63
CA LYS A 409 3.91 14.12 1.91
C LYS A 409 4.19 13.26 0.67
N PRO A 410 3.85 13.71 -0.55
CA PRO A 410 3.97 12.87 -1.75
C PRO A 410 5.42 12.74 -2.19
N MET A 411 5.70 11.71 -2.99
CA MET A 411 6.84 11.74 -3.89
C MET A 411 6.40 12.42 -5.19
N VAL A 412 7.25 13.27 -5.78
CA VAL A 412 6.92 14.04 -6.99
C VAL A 412 7.89 13.66 -8.10
N ASN A 413 7.35 13.07 -9.17
CA ASN A 413 8.07 12.65 -10.36
C ASN A 413 7.63 13.54 -11.54
N SER A 414 8.42 14.51 -11.98
CA SER A 414 9.79 14.83 -11.54
C SER A 414 10.18 16.28 -11.85
N VAL A 415 11.34 16.68 -11.35
CA VAL A 415 12.10 17.84 -11.82
C VAL A 415 13.32 17.36 -12.61
N ASN A 416 13.80 18.15 -13.56
CA ASN A 416 15.09 17.91 -14.19
C ASN A 416 16.04 19.09 -14.05
N GLY A 417 17.30 18.92 -14.44
CA GLY A 417 18.35 19.91 -14.34
C GLY A 417 18.22 21.11 -15.26
N LYS A 418 17.18 21.20 -16.12
CA LYS A 418 16.91 22.42 -16.89
C LYS A 418 16.33 23.51 -16.00
N LYS A 419 16.80 24.75 -16.18
CA LYS A 419 16.35 25.88 -15.36
C LYS A 419 14.83 26.07 -15.37
N GLU A 420 14.19 25.96 -16.54
CA GLU A 420 12.72 26.08 -16.69
C GLU A 420 11.95 25.06 -15.84
N SER A 421 12.40 23.80 -15.83
CA SER A 421 11.77 22.74 -15.04
C SER A 421 11.91 22.98 -13.53
N MET A 422 13.09 23.42 -13.09
CA MET A 422 13.34 23.74 -11.68
C MET A 422 12.51 24.95 -11.22
N ASP A 423 12.41 25.98 -12.06
CA ASP A 423 11.65 27.21 -11.77
C ASP A 423 10.14 26.95 -11.69
N GLU A 424 9.64 25.93 -12.39
CA GLU A 424 8.23 25.51 -12.37
C GLU A 424 7.92 24.57 -11.18
N VAL A 425 8.77 23.58 -10.90
CA VAL A 425 8.48 22.51 -9.92
C VAL A 425 8.85 22.92 -8.49
N PHE A 426 10.00 23.56 -8.26
CA PHE A 426 10.43 23.86 -6.88
C PHE A 426 9.49 24.78 -6.08
N PRO A 427 8.82 25.78 -6.67
CA PRO A 427 7.78 26.52 -5.97
C PRO A 427 6.65 25.63 -5.45
N LEU A 428 6.23 24.62 -6.22
CA LEU A 428 5.19 23.67 -5.80
C LEU A 428 5.66 22.80 -4.63
N ILE A 429 6.90 22.28 -4.70
CA ILE A 429 7.51 21.52 -3.60
C ILE A 429 7.63 22.38 -2.33
N ARG A 430 8.01 23.66 -2.48
CA ARG A 430 8.09 24.59 -1.35
C ARG A 430 6.73 24.82 -0.71
N LYS A 431 5.67 24.94 -1.51
CA LYS A 431 4.30 25.27 -1.08
C LYS A 431 3.58 24.10 -0.44
N TYR A 432 3.58 22.93 -1.08
CA TYR A 432 2.79 21.77 -0.66
C TYR A 432 3.62 20.71 0.08
N GLY A 433 4.93 20.88 0.13
CA GLY A 433 5.86 19.84 0.55
C GLY A 433 5.98 18.72 -0.49
N GLY A 434 6.94 17.83 -0.29
CA GLY A 434 7.12 16.64 -1.12
C GLY A 434 8.56 16.19 -1.16
N VAL A 435 8.78 14.95 -1.56
CA VAL A 435 10.11 14.45 -1.91
C VAL A 435 10.22 14.45 -3.42
N VAL A 436 11.03 15.36 -3.97
CA VAL A 436 11.12 15.57 -5.42
C VAL A 436 12.17 14.66 -6.05
N ILE A 437 11.81 14.01 -7.16
CA ILE A 437 12.73 13.21 -7.97
C ILE A 437 13.44 14.13 -8.96
N GLY A 438 14.75 14.28 -8.81
CA GLY A 438 15.63 15.00 -9.73
C GLY A 438 16.21 14.08 -10.79
N LEU A 439 15.75 14.20 -12.03
CA LEU A 439 16.29 13.48 -13.18
C LEU A 439 17.60 14.13 -13.62
N THR A 440 18.67 13.34 -13.80
CA THR A 440 19.98 13.85 -14.29
C THR A 440 19.97 14.10 -15.80
N ILE A 441 19.13 15.04 -16.22
CA ILE A 441 19.03 15.59 -17.58
C ILE A 441 19.04 17.10 -17.47
N ASP A 442 19.86 17.78 -18.28
CA ASP A 442 19.97 19.24 -18.29
C ASP A 442 19.68 19.82 -19.68
N GLU A 443 20.12 21.05 -19.94
CA GLU A 443 19.92 21.74 -21.20
C GLU A 443 20.59 21.01 -22.38
N ASP A 444 21.70 20.31 -22.14
CA ASP A 444 22.45 19.55 -23.13
C ASP A 444 21.95 18.09 -23.27
N GLY A 445 20.94 17.71 -22.48
CA GLY A 445 20.34 16.38 -22.49
C GLY A 445 20.88 15.48 -21.38
N ILE A 446 20.92 14.17 -21.64
CA ILE A 446 21.37 13.18 -20.66
C ILE A 446 22.88 13.01 -20.79
N PRO A 447 23.67 13.25 -19.72
CA PRO A 447 25.10 13.02 -19.78
C PRO A 447 25.43 11.54 -20.03
N GLN A 448 26.37 11.29 -20.95
CA GLN A 448 26.82 9.95 -21.34
C GLN A 448 27.75 9.31 -20.30
N THR A 449 28.32 10.11 -19.39
CA THR A 449 29.25 9.63 -18.35
C THR A 449 28.62 9.69 -16.97
N ALA A 450 29.11 8.83 -16.06
CA ALA A 450 28.66 8.82 -14.68
C ALA A 450 28.99 10.14 -13.97
N GLU A 451 30.19 10.69 -14.19
CA GLU A 451 30.57 11.97 -13.59
C GLU A 451 29.69 13.12 -14.09
N GLY A 452 29.26 13.08 -15.35
CA GLY A 452 28.32 14.05 -15.90
C GLY A 452 26.97 14.03 -15.17
N ARG A 453 26.42 12.84 -14.95
CA ARG A 453 25.15 12.67 -14.22
C ARG A 453 25.25 13.13 -12.77
N VAL A 454 26.38 12.83 -12.10
CA VAL A 454 26.67 13.33 -10.74
C VAL A 454 26.76 14.86 -10.70
N LYS A 455 27.31 15.51 -11.72
CA LYS A 455 27.33 16.99 -11.81
C LYS A 455 25.93 17.58 -11.94
N VAL A 456 25.08 16.99 -12.78
CA VAL A 456 23.69 17.46 -12.93
C VAL A 456 22.91 17.26 -11.62
N ALA A 457 23.11 16.15 -10.91
CA ALA A 457 22.53 15.95 -9.58
C ALA A 457 22.94 17.08 -8.60
N GLY A 458 24.21 17.47 -8.61
CA GLY A 458 24.70 18.60 -7.82
C GLY A 458 24.02 19.92 -8.15
N LYS A 459 23.85 20.21 -9.46
CA LYS A 459 23.14 21.40 -9.95
C LYS A 459 21.69 21.45 -9.41
N ILE A 460 20.96 20.34 -9.49
CA ILE A 460 19.57 20.24 -8.99
C ILE A 460 19.52 20.50 -7.47
N ILE A 461 20.42 19.87 -6.71
CA ILE A 461 20.47 20.01 -5.24
C ILE A 461 20.80 21.45 -4.83
N GLU A 462 21.79 22.06 -5.47
CA GLU A 462 22.18 23.45 -5.18
C GLU A 462 21.04 24.42 -5.51
N GLU A 463 20.36 24.20 -6.65
CA GLU A 463 19.24 25.04 -7.06
C GLU A 463 18.05 24.89 -6.11
N ALA A 464 17.68 23.66 -5.73
CA ALA A 464 16.63 23.38 -4.77
C ALA A 464 16.86 24.09 -3.42
N GLY A 465 18.12 24.15 -2.97
CA GLY A 465 18.53 24.88 -1.77
C GLY A 465 18.16 26.37 -1.80
N LYS A 466 18.17 27.01 -2.98
CA LYS A 466 17.75 28.42 -3.15
C LYS A 466 16.26 28.63 -2.90
N TYR A 467 15.45 27.59 -3.06
CA TYR A 467 14.02 27.58 -2.73
C TYR A 467 13.74 27.14 -1.29
N GLY A 468 14.80 26.85 -0.50
CA GLY A 468 14.69 26.34 0.86
C GLY A 468 14.30 24.86 0.93
N ILE A 469 14.52 24.09 -0.14
CA ILE A 469 14.29 22.64 -0.17
C ILE A 469 15.57 21.95 0.30
N ASP A 470 15.45 21.15 1.34
CA ASP A 470 16.57 20.42 1.94
C ASP A 470 16.90 19.17 1.12
N LYS A 471 18.15 18.71 1.17
CA LYS A 471 18.64 17.48 0.53
C LYS A 471 17.81 16.25 0.91
N LYS A 472 17.31 16.18 2.14
CA LYS A 472 16.47 15.06 2.58
C LYS A 472 15.16 14.94 1.79
N ASP A 473 14.72 16.02 1.16
CA ASP A 473 13.51 16.10 0.33
C ASP A 473 13.81 15.95 -1.18
N ILE A 474 15.02 15.50 -1.52
CA ILE A 474 15.46 15.28 -2.91
C ILE A 474 15.93 13.84 -3.06
N VAL A 475 15.45 13.19 -4.12
CA VAL A 475 15.91 11.86 -4.53
C VAL A 475 16.36 11.96 -5.98
N ILE A 476 17.51 11.38 -6.31
CA ILE A 476 18.08 11.52 -7.66
C ILE A 476 17.83 10.27 -8.50
N ASP A 477 17.26 10.46 -9.68
CA ASP A 477 17.23 9.45 -10.74
C ASP A 477 18.36 9.71 -11.73
N VAL A 478 19.33 8.81 -11.75
CA VAL A 478 20.49 8.89 -12.66
C VAL A 478 20.19 8.33 -14.06
N LEU A 479 18.95 7.94 -14.34
CA LEU A 479 18.41 7.47 -15.62
C LEU A 479 18.99 6.13 -16.10
N ALA A 480 18.18 5.08 -16.07
CA ALA A 480 18.52 3.79 -16.69
C ALA A 480 18.30 3.84 -18.21
N MET A 481 19.39 3.71 -18.98
CA MET A 481 19.34 3.68 -20.44
C MET A 481 19.19 2.27 -20.98
N THR A 482 18.46 2.12 -22.08
CA THR A 482 18.22 0.82 -22.72
C THR A 482 19.53 0.22 -23.26
N ILE A 483 19.96 -0.93 -22.75
CA ILE A 483 21.28 -1.52 -23.10
C ILE A 483 21.35 -2.04 -24.55
N SER A 484 20.20 -2.26 -25.20
CA SER A 484 20.16 -2.67 -26.60
C SER A 484 20.57 -1.54 -27.56
N SER A 485 20.42 -0.27 -27.14
CA SER A 485 20.87 0.91 -27.88
C SER A 485 22.11 1.57 -27.28
N GLU A 486 22.32 1.42 -25.96
CA GLU A 486 23.41 2.02 -25.20
C GLU A 486 24.22 0.94 -24.47
N PRO A 487 25.21 0.29 -25.12
CA PRO A 487 25.89 -0.90 -24.58
C PRO A 487 26.55 -0.70 -23.21
N GLU A 488 27.07 0.51 -22.93
CA GLU A 488 27.70 0.87 -21.66
C GLU A 488 26.69 1.47 -20.64
N GLY A 489 25.43 1.63 -21.03
CA GLY A 489 24.41 2.33 -20.24
C GLY A 489 24.20 1.73 -18.85
N ALA A 490 24.25 0.40 -18.72
CA ALA A 490 24.15 -0.27 -17.42
C ALA A 490 25.29 0.13 -16.48
N LYS A 491 26.55 0.08 -16.95
CA LYS A 491 27.72 0.39 -16.11
C LYS A 491 27.71 1.85 -15.69
N VAL A 492 27.47 2.76 -16.63
CA VAL A 492 27.34 4.20 -16.37
C VAL A 492 26.27 4.49 -15.32
N THR A 493 25.12 3.80 -15.40
CA THR A 493 24.03 3.97 -14.42
C THR A 493 24.45 3.51 -13.02
N LEU A 494 25.09 2.34 -12.91
CA LEU A 494 25.58 1.80 -11.63
C LEU A 494 26.65 2.70 -11.00
N ASP A 495 27.61 3.17 -11.79
CA ASP A 495 28.66 4.08 -11.33
C ASP A 495 28.08 5.44 -10.91
N ALA A 496 27.08 5.95 -11.63
CA ALA A 496 26.40 7.20 -11.28
C ALA A 496 25.58 7.07 -9.98
N LEU A 497 24.86 5.95 -9.77
CA LEU A 497 24.14 5.69 -8.51
C LEU A 497 25.09 5.80 -7.32
N LYS A 498 26.23 5.09 -7.42
CA LYS A 498 27.26 5.11 -6.38
C LYS A 498 27.85 6.51 -6.19
N GLY A 499 28.20 7.17 -7.29
CA GLY A 499 28.79 8.51 -7.28
C GLY A 499 27.88 9.56 -6.65
N VAL A 500 26.57 9.53 -6.90
CA VAL A 500 25.62 10.47 -6.27
C VAL A 500 25.52 10.24 -4.77
N ARG A 501 25.44 8.97 -4.34
CA ARG A 501 25.39 8.61 -2.91
C ARG A 501 26.64 9.09 -2.17
N GLU A 502 27.82 8.87 -2.75
CA GLU A 502 29.11 9.24 -2.16
C GLU A 502 29.33 10.76 -2.16
N ALA A 503 28.95 11.46 -3.23
CA ALA A 503 29.21 12.89 -3.37
C ALA A 503 28.26 13.77 -2.54
N TYR A 504 26.98 13.40 -2.46
CA TYR A 504 25.95 14.29 -1.89
C TYR A 504 25.16 13.70 -0.71
N GLY A 505 25.25 12.39 -0.46
CA GLY A 505 24.51 11.72 0.63
C GLY A 505 23.01 11.51 0.38
N VAL A 506 22.45 12.11 -0.68
CA VAL A 506 21.02 12.03 -1.05
C VAL A 506 20.61 10.61 -1.44
N ARG A 507 19.32 10.29 -1.33
CA ARG A 507 18.79 8.99 -1.77
C ARG A 507 18.68 8.95 -3.30
N THR A 508 18.60 7.75 -3.86
CA THR A 508 18.51 7.54 -5.31
C THR A 508 17.30 6.68 -5.68
N VAL A 509 16.73 6.96 -6.84
CA VAL A 509 15.61 6.22 -7.43
C VAL A 509 15.95 5.83 -8.86
N LEU A 510 15.29 4.80 -9.40
CA LEU A 510 15.50 4.38 -10.78
C LEU A 510 14.28 3.70 -11.36
N GLY A 511 13.90 4.09 -12.58
CA GLY A 511 13.06 3.30 -13.48
C GLY A 511 13.78 2.04 -13.97
N VAL A 512 13.83 0.99 -13.15
CA VAL A 512 14.66 -0.20 -13.40
C VAL A 512 14.26 -0.91 -14.69
N SER A 513 12.96 -0.96 -14.99
CA SER A 513 12.41 -1.65 -16.16
C SER A 513 12.88 -1.08 -17.52
N ASN A 514 13.43 0.14 -17.54
CA ASN A 514 13.91 0.80 -18.76
C ASN A 514 15.14 0.11 -19.37
N ILE A 515 15.97 -0.53 -18.53
CA ILE A 515 17.24 -1.15 -18.93
C ILE A 515 17.08 -2.18 -20.06
N SER A 516 15.93 -2.87 -20.13
CA SER A 516 15.71 -4.04 -20.98
C SER A 516 14.84 -3.81 -22.20
N PHE A 517 14.46 -2.57 -22.53
CA PHE A 517 13.63 -2.34 -23.72
C PHE A 517 14.28 -2.91 -24.99
N GLY A 518 13.45 -3.53 -25.84
CA GLY A 518 13.90 -4.18 -27.07
C GLY A 518 14.56 -5.56 -26.92
N LEU A 519 14.79 -6.06 -25.70
CA LEU A 519 15.40 -7.37 -25.48
C LEU A 519 14.37 -8.49 -25.20
N PRO A 520 14.65 -9.75 -25.60
CA PRO A 520 13.85 -10.90 -25.21
C PRO A 520 14.01 -11.19 -23.71
N TYR A 521 12.99 -11.82 -23.11
CA TYR A 521 12.98 -12.24 -21.71
C TYR A 521 13.47 -11.16 -20.72
N ARG A 522 12.89 -9.97 -20.85
CA ARG A 522 13.14 -8.79 -20.00
C ARG A 522 13.21 -9.07 -18.49
N PRO A 523 12.38 -9.95 -17.89
CA PRO A 523 12.45 -10.21 -16.45
C PRO A 523 13.84 -10.61 -15.95
N ALA A 524 14.60 -11.40 -16.70
CA ALA A 524 15.96 -11.78 -16.31
C ALA A 524 16.95 -10.61 -16.29
N ILE A 525 16.87 -9.72 -17.28
CA ILE A 525 17.75 -8.54 -17.31
C ILE A 525 17.36 -7.57 -16.20
N ASN A 526 16.06 -7.30 -16.05
CA ASN A 526 15.54 -6.38 -15.03
C ASN A 526 15.93 -6.84 -13.61
N SER A 527 15.76 -8.12 -13.29
CA SER A 527 15.99 -8.65 -11.94
C SER A 527 17.47 -8.65 -11.53
N ASN A 528 18.35 -9.07 -12.45
CA ASN A 528 19.80 -9.02 -12.22
C ASN A 528 20.30 -7.57 -12.15
N PHE A 529 19.84 -6.70 -13.05
CA PHE A 529 20.18 -5.27 -12.99
C PHE A 529 19.68 -4.61 -11.72
N TYR A 530 18.46 -4.95 -11.27
CA TYR A 530 17.92 -4.45 -10.02
C TYR A 530 18.80 -4.80 -8.82
N THR A 531 19.25 -6.04 -8.74
CA THR A 531 20.17 -6.50 -7.69
C THR A 531 21.49 -5.72 -7.72
N MET A 532 22.06 -5.53 -8.92
CA MET A 532 23.27 -4.73 -9.09
C MET A 532 23.06 -3.26 -8.72
N ALA A 533 21.90 -2.68 -9.05
CA ALA A 533 21.58 -1.29 -8.73
C ALA A 533 21.41 -1.09 -7.21
N MET A 534 20.71 -1.99 -6.51
CA MET A 534 20.62 -1.97 -5.04
C MET A 534 21.99 -2.05 -4.38
N GLN A 535 22.88 -2.92 -4.89
CA GLN A 535 24.26 -3.01 -4.40
C GLN A 535 25.07 -1.73 -4.63
N ASN A 536 24.80 -0.99 -5.71
CA ASN A 536 25.49 0.26 -6.04
C ASN A 536 24.78 1.51 -5.50
N GLY A 537 23.86 1.34 -4.55
CA GLY A 537 23.30 2.45 -3.78
C GLY A 537 21.91 2.91 -4.20
N LEU A 538 21.19 2.16 -5.04
CA LEU A 538 19.77 2.39 -5.32
C LEU A 538 18.94 2.32 -4.04
N SER A 539 18.27 3.42 -3.67
CA SER A 539 17.43 3.48 -2.47
C SER A 539 15.97 3.12 -2.73
N ALA A 540 15.45 3.39 -3.93
CA ALA A 540 14.10 3.02 -4.35
C ALA A 540 14.06 2.57 -5.81
N GLY A 541 13.41 1.45 -6.11
CA GLY A 541 13.22 0.97 -7.48
C GLY A 541 11.79 1.15 -7.95
N ILE A 542 11.59 1.85 -9.07
CA ILE A 542 10.32 1.83 -9.81
C ILE A 542 10.29 0.55 -10.62
N ILE A 543 9.48 -0.41 -10.16
CA ILE A 543 9.46 -1.79 -10.66
C ILE A 543 8.03 -2.34 -10.73
N ASN A 544 7.85 -3.44 -11.45
CA ASN A 544 6.61 -4.22 -11.39
C ASN A 544 6.65 -5.23 -10.22
N PRO A 545 5.92 -5.01 -9.11
CA PRO A 545 5.91 -5.92 -7.97
C PRO A 545 5.26 -7.28 -8.29
N SER A 546 4.48 -7.38 -9.36
CA SER A 546 3.92 -8.65 -9.83
C SER A 546 4.94 -9.53 -10.57
N SER A 547 6.16 -9.04 -10.82
CA SER A 547 7.23 -9.85 -11.42
C SER A 547 7.92 -10.70 -10.36
N GLU A 548 7.76 -12.03 -10.46
CA GLU A 548 8.42 -12.96 -9.53
C GLU A 548 9.94 -12.81 -9.51
N ASP A 549 10.58 -12.63 -10.68
CA ASP A 549 12.04 -12.47 -10.78
C ASP A 549 12.54 -11.22 -10.04
N MET A 550 11.80 -10.10 -10.14
CA MET A 550 12.12 -8.86 -9.43
C MET A 550 11.95 -9.03 -7.92
N MET A 551 10.87 -9.66 -7.49
CA MET A 551 10.63 -9.90 -6.06
C MET A 551 11.64 -10.90 -5.47
N ARG A 552 12.04 -11.94 -6.22
CA ARG A 552 13.14 -12.85 -5.83
C ARG A 552 14.42 -12.08 -5.60
N SER A 553 14.78 -11.21 -6.54
CA SER A 553 15.96 -10.34 -6.41
C SER A 553 15.90 -9.44 -5.18
N TYR A 554 14.75 -8.82 -4.92
CA TYR A 554 14.53 -7.97 -3.74
C TYR A 554 14.71 -8.73 -2.42
N TYR A 555 13.94 -9.80 -2.21
CA TYR A 555 13.99 -10.55 -0.96
C TYR A 555 15.34 -11.24 -0.75
N SER A 556 15.96 -11.78 -1.82
CA SER A 556 17.31 -12.31 -1.75
C SER A 556 18.32 -11.23 -1.36
N PHE A 557 18.23 -10.02 -1.94
CA PHE A 557 19.10 -8.92 -1.58
C PHE A 557 18.94 -8.51 -0.12
N LEU A 558 17.69 -8.39 0.39
CA LEU A 558 17.46 -8.06 1.79
C LEU A 558 18.07 -9.09 2.75
N ALA A 559 17.91 -10.39 2.45
CA ALA A 559 18.50 -11.46 3.25
C ALA A 559 20.04 -11.44 3.21
N LEU A 560 20.63 -11.28 2.01
CA LEU A 560 22.08 -11.25 1.82
C LEU A 560 22.74 -10.03 2.50
N MET A 561 22.07 -8.88 2.48
CA MET A 561 22.59 -7.63 3.04
C MET A 561 22.20 -7.41 4.51
N ASN A 562 21.57 -8.42 5.14
CA ASN A 562 21.13 -8.37 6.54
C ASN A 562 20.13 -7.24 6.84
N TYR A 563 19.29 -6.90 5.85
CA TYR A 563 18.10 -6.05 6.05
C TYR A 563 16.87 -6.85 6.48
N ASP A 564 16.92 -8.18 6.32
CA ASP A 564 15.90 -9.12 6.79
C ASP A 564 16.46 -9.92 7.97
N SER A 565 16.20 -9.43 9.19
CA SER A 565 16.65 -10.07 10.42
C SER A 565 16.19 -11.53 10.47
N ASN A 566 17.13 -12.44 10.70
CA ASN A 566 16.90 -13.89 10.71
C ASN A 566 16.29 -14.45 9.40
N CYS A 567 16.36 -13.71 8.29
CA CYS A 567 15.75 -14.07 7.01
C CYS A 567 14.23 -14.35 7.11
N GLU A 568 13.52 -13.73 8.04
CA GLU A 568 12.11 -14.02 8.32
C GLU A 568 11.20 -13.73 7.11
N ALA A 569 11.40 -12.59 6.45
CA ALA A 569 10.62 -12.24 5.27
C ALA A 569 10.93 -13.17 4.10
N TYR A 570 12.20 -13.52 3.91
CA TYR A 570 12.65 -14.46 2.88
C TYR A 570 12.05 -15.86 3.10
N ILE A 571 12.10 -16.40 4.32
CA ILE A 571 11.53 -17.70 4.67
C ILE A 571 10.01 -17.67 4.53
N ARG A 572 9.35 -16.59 4.93
CA ARG A 572 7.89 -16.43 4.73
C ARG A 572 7.52 -16.48 3.25
N GLN A 573 8.33 -15.85 2.40
CA GLN A 573 8.06 -15.76 0.97
C GLN A 573 8.39 -17.06 0.21
N TYR A 574 9.48 -17.75 0.57
CA TYR A 574 10.04 -18.86 -0.22
C TYR A 574 10.19 -20.19 0.54
N GLY A 575 9.90 -20.25 1.84
CA GLY A 575 10.07 -21.46 2.66
C GLY A 575 9.19 -22.64 2.22
N SER A 576 8.13 -22.38 1.45
CA SER A 576 7.25 -23.40 0.86
C SER A 576 7.56 -23.73 -0.60
N GLN A 577 8.63 -23.15 -1.19
CA GLN A 577 9.01 -23.43 -2.57
C GLN A 577 9.53 -24.88 -2.70
N PRO A 578 9.10 -25.63 -3.72
CA PRO A 578 9.62 -26.97 -3.95
C PRO A 578 11.11 -26.90 -4.34
N VAL A 579 11.97 -27.52 -3.54
CA VAL A 579 13.40 -27.67 -3.86
C VAL A 579 13.54 -28.74 -4.95
N PRO A 580 14.08 -28.42 -6.15
CA PRO A 580 14.34 -29.43 -7.17
C PRO A 580 15.34 -30.47 -6.62
N PRO A 581 15.11 -31.78 -6.82
CA PRO A 581 16.06 -32.80 -6.39
C PRO A 581 17.41 -32.56 -7.09
N ALA A 582 18.50 -32.66 -6.32
CA ALA A 582 19.86 -32.43 -6.81
C ALA A 582 20.17 -33.32 -8.02
N ALA A 583 20.50 -32.70 -9.15
CA ALA A 583 20.78 -33.40 -10.39
C ALA A 583 22.09 -34.21 -10.27
N SER A 584 21.97 -35.54 -10.35
CA SER A 584 23.11 -36.43 -10.57
C SER A 584 23.52 -36.38 -12.04
N SER A 585 24.83 -36.25 -12.27
CA SER A 585 25.42 -36.08 -13.60
C SER A 585 25.45 -37.40 -14.40
N GLY A 586 24.94 -37.36 -15.63
CA GLY A 586 25.38 -38.21 -16.74
C GLY A 586 24.84 -39.64 -16.80
N SER A 587 23.67 -39.83 -17.42
CA SER A 587 23.25 -41.12 -17.98
C SER A 587 22.46 -40.90 -19.26
N ARG A 588 22.59 -41.83 -20.23
CA ARG A 588 21.68 -41.91 -21.38
C ARG A 588 20.25 -41.97 -20.84
N MET A 589 19.40 -41.10 -21.36
CA MET A 589 18.03 -40.98 -20.90
C MET A 589 17.28 -42.29 -21.12
N THR A 590 16.75 -42.85 -20.03
CA THR A 590 15.97 -44.08 -20.04
C THR A 590 14.60 -43.85 -20.68
N LEU A 591 13.91 -44.92 -21.13
CA LEU A 591 12.53 -44.80 -21.66
C LEU A 591 11.60 -44.12 -20.66
N LYS A 592 11.77 -44.43 -19.36
CA LYS A 592 11.01 -43.81 -18.27
C LYS A 592 11.23 -42.30 -18.21
N GLU A 593 12.49 -41.85 -18.22
CA GLU A 593 12.83 -40.42 -18.21
C GLU A 593 12.39 -39.69 -19.48
N ALA A 594 12.44 -40.35 -20.64
CA ALA A 594 11.98 -39.78 -21.91
C ALA A 594 10.47 -39.54 -21.89
N ILE A 595 9.70 -40.48 -21.33
CA ILE A 595 8.25 -40.34 -21.13
C ILE A 595 7.95 -39.26 -20.09
N GLU A 596 8.63 -39.26 -18.93
CA GLU A 596 8.44 -38.25 -17.87
C GLU A 596 8.74 -36.81 -18.33
N LYS A 597 9.64 -36.65 -19.30
CA LYS A 597 10.02 -35.36 -19.91
C LYS A 597 9.25 -35.01 -21.18
N GLY A 598 8.38 -35.89 -21.67
CA GLY A 598 7.59 -35.67 -22.89
C GLY A 598 8.42 -35.62 -24.18
N LEU A 599 9.53 -36.37 -24.25
CA LEU A 599 10.46 -36.39 -25.37
C LEU A 599 10.16 -37.55 -26.33
N LYS A 600 9.50 -37.23 -27.46
CA LYS A 600 8.91 -38.22 -28.37
C LYS A 600 9.93 -39.06 -29.14
N GLU A 601 10.99 -38.44 -29.65
CA GLU A 601 12.02 -39.12 -30.45
C GLU A 601 12.88 -40.03 -29.56
N GLU A 602 13.23 -39.56 -28.37
CA GLU A 602 13.97 -40.29 -27.36
C GLU A 602 13.17 -41.48 -26.85
N ALA A 603 11.85 -41.32 -26.62
CA ALA A 603 10.96 -42.42 -26.27
C ALA A 603 10.91 -43.47 -27.40
N HIS A 604 10.77 -43.05 -28.66
CA HIS A 604 10.80 -43.95 -29.82
C HIS A 604 12.12 -44.76 -29.90
N HIS A 605 13.27 -44.09 -29.75
CA HIS A 605 14.58 -44.74 -29.80
C HIS A 605 14.83 -45.68 -28.60
N ALA A 606 14.47 -45.24 -27.39
CA ALA A 606 14.62 -46.05 -26.19
C ALA A 606 13.73 -47.31 -26.24
N THR A 607 12.49 -47.20 -26.71
CA THR A 607 11.59 -48.34 -26.92
C THR A 607 12.14 -49.33 -27.93
N ARG A 608 12.65 -48.89 -29.08
CA ARG A 608 13.27 -49.79 -30.08
C ARG A 608 14.53 -50.48 -29.57
N THR A 609 15.26 -49.86 -28.65
CA THR A 609 16.44 -50.46 -28.03
C THR A 609 16.02 -51.54 -27.05
N LEU A 610 15.03 -51.27 -26.20
CA LEU A 610 14.49 -52.23 -25.24
C LEU A 610 13.82 -53.44 -25.93
N LEU A 611 13.17 -53.23 -27.07
CA LEU A 611 12.57 -54.31 -27.88
C LEU A 611 13.57 -55.36 -28.37
N LYS A 612 14.88 -55.06 -28.39
CA LYS A 612 15.90 -56.05 -28.74
C LYS A 612 16.16 -57.04 -27.62
N GLU A 613 15.79 -56.69 -26.39
CA GLU A 613 16.19 -57.40 -25.17
C GLU A 613 14.99 -57.86 -24.33
N GLN A 614 13.79 -57.29 -24.54
CA GLN A 614 12.60 -57.55 -23.74
C GLN A 614 11.33 -57.68 -24.59
N GLU A 615 10.40 -58.51 -24.11
CA GLU A 615 9.07 -58.68 -24.71
C GLU A 615 8.23 -57.39 -24.59
N PRO A 616 7.39 -57.06 -25.59
CA PRO A 616 6.63 -55.80 -25.61
C PRO A 616 5.78 -55.57 -24.35
N LEU A 617 5.13 -56.62 -23.82
CA LEU A 617 4.32 -56.53 -22.61
C LEU A 617 5.16 -56.21 -21.36
N SER A 618 6.39 -56.72 -21.28
CA SER A 618 7.33 -56.38 -20.19
C SER A 618 7.70 -54.90 -20.24
N ILE A 619 7.89 -54.34 -21.44
CA ILE A 619 8.25 -52.93 -21.62
C ILE A 619 7.09 -52.01 -21.20
N ILE A 620 5.85 -52.38 -21.53
CA ILE A 620 4.64 -51.64 -21.11
C ILE A 620 4.56 -51.60 -19.58
N ASN A 621 4.62 -52.77 -18.94
CA ASN A 621 4.38 -52.90 -17.50
C ASN A 621 5.52 -52.35 -16.64
N GLN A 622 6.78 -52.49 -17.07
CA GLN A 622 7.93 -52.07 -16.26
C GLN A 622 8.36 -50.62 -16.48
N TYR A 623 8.04 -50.01 -17.64
CA TYR A 623 8.56 -48.69 -17.99
C TYR A 623 7.45 -47.69 -18.33
N LEU A 624 6.50 -48.08 -19.19
CA LEU A 624 5.51 -47.14 -19.73
C LEU A 624 4.45 -46.77 -18.68
N ILE A 625 3.84 -47.77 -18.03
CA ILE A 625 2.85 -47.56 -16.97
C ILE A 625 3.47 -46.82 -15.77
N PRO A 626 4.65 -47.21 -15.23
CA PRO A 626 5.27 -46.50 -14.12
C PRO A 626 5.68 -45.06 -14.45
N ALA A 627 6.06 -44.76 -15.69
CA ALA A 627 6.37 -43.39 -16.09
C ALA A 627 5.12 -42.51 -16.10
N LEU A 628 4.01 -43.01 -16.67
CA LEU A 628 2.73 -42.30 -16.69
C LEU A 628 2.17 -42.07 -15.28
N ASP A 629 2.33 -43.04 -14.38
CA ASP A 629 1.95 -42.93 -12.97
C ASP A 629 2.75 -41.83 -12.23
N VAL A 630 4.06 -41.71 -12.48
CA VAL A 630 4.89 -40.63 -11.91
C VAL A 630 4.42 -39.26 -12.41
N VAL A 631 4.15 -39.13 -13.71
CA VAL A 631 3.67 -37.87 -14.30
C VAL A 631 2.27 -37.52 -13.78
N GLY A 632 1.39 -38.51 -13.66
CA GLY A 632 0.04 -38.36 -13.09
C GLY A 632 0.08 -37.88 -11.64
N LYS A 633 0.89 -38.52 -10.78
CA LYS A 633 1.13 -38.09 -9.40
C LYS A 633 1.77 -36.70 -9.32
N GLY A 634 2.62 -36.36 -10.28
CA GLY A 634 3.22 -35.03 -10.38
C GLY A 634 2.19 -33.94 -10.70
N PHE A 635 1.20 -34.25 -11.54
CA PHE A 635 0.08 -33.36 -11.86
C PHE A 635 -0.86 -33.17 -10.67
N GLU A 636 -1.21 -34.25 -9.94
CA GLU A 636 -2.00 -34.17 -8.70
C GLU A 636 -1.34 -33.29 -7.63
N LYS A 637 0.00 -33.34 -7.54
CA LYS A 637 0.79 -32.53 -6.59
C LYS A 637 1.06 -31.10 -7.07
N GLY A 638 0.57 -30.71 -8.24
CA GLY A 638 0.82 -29.40 -8.84
C GLY A 638 2.28 -29.16 -9.29
N THR A 639 3.10 -30.22 -9.32
CA THR A 639 4.51 -30.17 -9.74
C THR A 639 4.70 -30.33 -11.25
N ILE A 640 3.70 -30.88 -11.93
CA ILE A 640 3.64 -31.00 -13.40
C ILE A 640 2.38 -30.29 -13.87
N PHE A 641 2.50 -29.45 -14.89
CA PHE A 641 1.38 -28.70 -15.43
C PHE A 641 0.75 -29.41 -16.63
N LEU A 642 -0.51 -29.09 -16.95
CA LEU A 642 -1.29 -29.75 -17.99
C LEU A 642 -0.54 -29.91 -19.35
N PRO A 643 0.20 -28.92 -19.87
CA PRO A 643 0.96 -29.10 -21.12
C PRO A 643 1.99 -30.22 -21.03
N GLN A 644 2.66 -30.36 -19.89
CA GLN A 644 3.71 -31.37 -19.68
C GLN A 644 3.14 -32.77 -19.46
N LEU A 645 1.97 -32.88 -18.82
CA LEU A 645 1.20 -34.13 -18.75
C LEU A 645 0.80 -34.61 -20.16
N LEU A 646 0.32 -33.69 -21.02
CA LEU A 646 -0.04 -34.00 -22.41
C LEU A 646 1.18 -34.37 -23.26
N MET A 647 2.32 -33.70 -23.10
CA MET A 647 3.56 -34.06 -23.79
C MET A 647 4.07 -35.45 -23.40
N SER A 648 3.97 -35.80 -22.11
CA SER A 648 4.35 -37.12 -21.60
C SER A 648 3.43 -38.22 -22.14
N ALA A 649 2.13 -37.95 -22.21
CA ALA A 649 1.15 -38.83 -22.84
C ALA A 649 1.44 -39.06 -24.32
N ASP A 650 1.78 -38.01 -25.07
CA ASP A 650 2.16 -38.14 -26.48
C ASP A 650 3.43 -38.98 -26.66
N ALA A 651 4.44 -38.79 -25.81
CA ALA A 651 5.67 -39.59 -25.85
C ALA A 651 5.39 -41.07 -25.54
N ALA A 652 4.55 -41.35 -24.54
CA ALA A 652 4.09 -42.71 -24.22
C ALA A 652 3.29 -43.32 -25.39
N LYS A 653 2.43 -42.53 -26.05
CA LYS A 653 1.66 -42.97 -27.22
C LYS A 653 2.57 -43.37 -28.39
N ILE A 654 3.65 -42.63 -28.63
CA ILE A 654 4.66 -42.97 -29.64
C ILE A 654 5.37 -44.28 -29.26
N ALA A 655 5.82 -44.42 -28.01
CA ALA A 655 6.42 -45.66 -27.52
C ALA A 655 5.46 -46.85 -27.66
N PHE A 656 4.21 -46.68 -27.28
CA PHE A 656 3.18 -47.72 -27.36
C PHE A 656 2.86 -48.13 -28.80
N ALA A 657 2.84 -47.19 -29.74
CA ALA A 657 2.64 -47.49 -31.16
C ALA A 657 3.73 -48.44 -31.70
N VAL A 658 4.99 -48.22 -31.32
CA VAL A 658 6.11 -49.11 -31.70
C VAL A 658 5.92 -50.51 -31.12
N LEU A 659 5.50 -50.61 -29.85
CA LEU A 659 5.25 -51.90 -29.19
C LEU A 659 4.07 -52.66 -29.83
N LYS A 660 3.02 -51.92 -30.22
CA LYS A 660 1.83 -52.46 -30.88
C LYS A 660 2.14 -53.02 -32.27
N ASP A 661 2.95 -52.31 -33.06
CA ASP A 661 3.38 -52.75 -34.39
C ASP A 661 4.18 -54.06 -34.32
N GLU A 662 4.89 -54.30 -33.22
CA GLU A 662 5.64 -55.55 -33.01
C GLU A 662 4.72 -56.68 -32.51
N LEU A 663 3.82 -56.41 -31.55
CA LEU A 663 2.80 -57.35 -31.08
C LEU A 663 1.91 -57.89 -32.21
N ALA A 664 1.56 -57.04 -33.18
CA ALA A 664 0.76 -57.42 -34.35
C ALA A 664 1.49 -58.38 -35.31
N LYS A 665 2.83 -58.35 -35.34
CA LYS A 665 3.63 -59.31 -36.12
C LYS A 665 3.81 -60.64 -35.40
N SER A 666 3.72 -60.64 -34.08
CA SER A 666 3.89 -61.82 -33.21
C SER A 666 2.62 -62.67 -33.03
N GLY A 667 1.49 -62.29 -33.65
CA GLY A 667 0.25 -63.07 -33.63
C GLY A 667 -0.47 -63.09 -32.27
N GLY A 668 -0.21 -62.12 -31.39
CA GLY A 668 -0.93 -61.99 -30.12
C GLY A 668 -2.31 -61.36 -30.33
N ASP A 669 -3.38 -62.08 -30.01
CA ASP A 669 -4.71 -61.49 -29.86
C ASP A 669 -4.65 -60.42 -28.75
N MET A 670 -4.98 -59.17 -29.10
CA MET A 670 -5.15 -58.10 -28.12
C MET A 670 -6.43 -58.39 -27.31
N GLU A 671 -6.31 -58.41 -25.98
CA GLU A 671 -7.47 -58.41 -25.09
C GLU A 671 -8.45 -57.28 -25.44
N LYS A 672 -9.75 -57.57 -25.36
CA LYS A 672 -10.80 -56.57 -25.56
C LYS A 672 -10.59 -55.45 -24.55
N LYS A 673 -10.41 -54.21 -25.03
CA LYS A 673 -10.35 -53.02 -24.17
C LYS A 673 -11.66 -52.83 -23.43
N ASP A 674 -11.57 -52.54 -22.14
CA ASP A 674 -12.72 -52.20 -21.32
C ASP A 674 -13.33 -50.86 -21.77
N LYS A 675 -14.62 -50.89 -22.07
CA LYS A 675 -15.38 -49.73 -22.55
C LYS A 675 -15.86 -48.87 -21.37
N ILE A 676 -15.71 -47.55 -21.51
CA ILE A 676 -16.20 -46.56 -20.54
C ILE A 676 -16.96 -45.47 -21.30
N ILE A 677 -18.16 -45.10 -20.83
CA ILE A 677 -18.89 -43.94 -21.37
C ILE A 677 -18.53 -42.70 -20.57
N LEU A 678 -18.27 -41.58 -21.25
CA LEU A 678 -18.16 -40.26 -20.64
C LEU A 678 -19.19 -39.29 -21.23
N ALA A 679 -19.89 -38.55 -20.37
CA ALA A 679 -20.87 -37.55 -20.80
C ALA A 679 -20.90 -36.34 -19.85
N THR A 680 -21.02 -35.14 -20.43
CA THR A 680 -21.47 -33.96 -19.66
C THR A 680 -23.00 -33.96 -19.69
N VAL A 681 -23.62 -33.89 -18.51
CA VAL A 681 -25.07 -34.12 -18.36
C VAL A 681 -25.92 -33.04 -19.01
N LYS A 682 -27.19 -33.37 -19.27
CA LYS A 682 -28.19 -32.44 -19.80
C LYS A 682 -28.22 -31.11 -19.03
N GLY A 683 -28.31 -30.01 -19.77
CA GLY A 683 -28.29 -28.65 -19.25
C GLY A 683 -26.88 -28.10 -18.99
N ASP A 684 -25.83 -28.90 -19.17
CA ASP A 684 -24.45 -28.48 -18.97
C ASP A 684 -23.62 -28.57 -20.26
N ILE A 685 -22.98 -27.46 -20.61
CA ILE A 685 -22.16 -27.33 -21.84
C ILE A 685 -20.66 -27.28 -21.56
N HIS A 686 -20.26 -27.37 -20.29
CA HIS A 686 -18.86 -27.32 -19.88
C HIS A 686 -18.26 -28.72 -19.88
N ASP A 687 -17.29 -28.96 -20.76
CA ASP A 687 -16.76 -30.30 -21.04
C ASP A 687 -15.24 -30.41 -20.86
N ILE A 688 -14.57 -29.36 -20.38
CA ILE A 688 -13.11 -29.37 -20.17
C ILE A 688 -12.69 -30.50 -19.23
N GLY A 689 -13.35 -30.63 -18.07
CA GLY A 689 -13.04 -31.71 -17.10
C GLY A 689 -13.24 -33.10 -17.70
N LYS A 690 -14.37 -33.33 -18.38
CA LYS A 690 -14.65 -34.58 -19.11
C LYS A 690 -13.58 -34.87 -20.16
N ASN A 691 -13.16 -33.88 -20.94
CA ASN A 691 -12.16 -34.04 -22.00
C ASN A 691 -10.77 -34.37 -21.42
N ILE A 692 -10.42 -33.83 -20.26
CA ILE A 692 -9.19 -34.22 -19.55
C ILE A 692 -9.28 -35.69 -19.10
N VAL A 693 -10.38 -36.09 -18.45
CA VAL A 693 -10.59 -37.49 -18.01
C VAL A 693 -10.57 -38.45 -19.20
N LYS A 694 -11.17 -38.08 -20.33
CA LYS A 694 -11.13 -38.86 -21.58
C LYS A 694 -9.70 -39.13 -22.02
N VAL A 695 -8.91 -38.07 -22.18
CA VAL A 695 -7.51 -38.19 -22.64
C VAL A 695 -6.72 -39.09 -21.68
N LEU A 696 -6.94 -38.95 -20.37
CA LEU A 696 -6.29 -39.79 -19.38
C LEU A 696 -6.73 -41.26 -19.48
N LEU A 697 -8.02 -41.56 -19.51
CA LEU A 697 -8.50 -42.95 -19.66
C LEU A 697 -8.00 -43.60 -20.95
N GLU A 698 -7.98 -42.88 -22.07
CA GLU A 698 -7.41 -43.35 -23.34
C GLU A 698 -5.90 -43.66 -23.20
N ASN A 699 -5.15 -42.85 -22.43
CA ASN A 699 -3.73 -43.10 -22.14
C ASN A 699 -3.51 -44.36 -21.29
N TYR A 700 -4.47 -44.70 -20.42
CA TYR A 700 -4.47 -45.93 -19.63
C TYR A 700 -5.12 -47.12 -20.38
N SER A 701 -5.20 -47.03 -21.71
CA SER A 701 -5.65 -48.10 -22.61
C SER A 701 -7.15 -48.47 -22.55
N PHE A 702 -7.99 -47.69 -21.88
CA PHE A 702 -9.44 -47.85 -21.93
C PHE A 702 -10.02 -47.46 -23.29
N ASP A 703 -11.17 -48.06 -23.67
CA ASP A 703 -11.95 -47.64 -24.84
C ASP A 703 -13.04 -46.65 -24.41
N VAL A 704 -12.83 -45.36 -24.69
CA VAL A 704 -13.69 -44.29 -24.18
C VAL A 704 -14.73 -43.88 -25.22
N ILE A 705 -16.00 -44.15 -24.91
CA ILE A 705 -17.16 -43.68 -25.67
C ILE A 705 -17.58 -42.31 -25.13
N ASP A 706 -17.13 -41.26 -25.81
CA ASP A 706 -17.46 -39.88 -25.47
C ASP A 706 -18.77 -39.43 -26.12
N LEU A 707 -19.81 -39.24 -25.31
CA LEU A 707 -21.13 -38.77 -25.77
C LEU A 707 -21.22 -37.24 -25.91
N GLY A 708 -20.17 -36.52 -25.55
CA GLY A 708 -20.12 -35.06 -25.65
C GLY A 708 -20.78 -34.34 -24.48
N LYS A 709 -21.46 -33.23 -24.78
CA LYS A 709 -22.06 -32.31 -23.81
C LYS A 709 -23.54 -32.09 -24.04
N ASP A 710 -24.24 -31.63 -23.01
CA ASP A 710 -25.69 -31.52 -22.98
C ASP A 710 -26.41 -32.83 -23.33
N VAL A 711 -25.92 -33.95 -22.77
CA VAL A 711 -26.39 -35.29 -23.16
C VAL A 711 -27.64 -35.68 -22.36
N PRO A 712 -28.77 -36.01 -23.01
CA PRO A 712 -29.97 -36.46 -22.32
C PRO A 712 -29.77 -37.78 -21.55
N PRO A 713 -30.36 -37.96 -20.35
CA PRO A 713 -30.24 -39.18 -19.56
C PRO A 713 -30.57 -40.47 -20.32
N LYS A 714 -31.60 -40.44 -21.18
CA LYS A 714 -32.01 -41.58 -22.01
C LYS A 714 -30.92 -42.03 -22.98
N THR A 715 -30.22 -41.08 -23.62
CA THR A 715 -29.15 -41.37 -24.58
C THR A 715 -28.00 -42.10 -23.92
N ILE A 716 -27.64 -41.71 -22.69
CA ILE A 716 -26.59 -42.36 -21.89
C ILE A 716 -26.99 -43.81 -21.59
N VAL A 717 -28.22 -44.04 -21.15
CA VAL A 717 -28.76 -45.37 -20.81
C VAL A 717 -28.85 -46.27 -22.05
N GLU A 718 -29.38 -45.76 -23.15
CA GLU A 718 -29.51 -46.49 -24.42
C GLU A 718 -28.13 -46.90 -24.96
N THR A 719 -27.14 -46.00 -24.87
CA THR A 719 -25.76 -46.30 -25.28
C THR A 719 -25.12 -47.34 -24.37
N ALA A 720 -25.29 -47.22 -23.04
CA ALA A 720 -24.76 -48.19 -22.08
C ALA A 720 -25.33 -49.60 -22.27
N ILE A 721 -26.61 -49.72 -22.67
CA ILE A 721 -27.23 -50.99 -23.01
C ILE A 721 -26.68 -51.51 -24.34
N LYS A 722 -26.69 -50.68 -25.39
CA LYS A 722 -26.30 -51.05 -26.76
C LYS A 722 -24.83 -51.49 -26.86
N GLU A 723 -23.94 -50.78 -26.18
CA GLU A 723 -22.49 -51.00 -26.25
C GLU A 723 -21.96 -51.91 -25.11
N GLU A 724 -22.87 -52.46 -24.31
CA GLU A 724 -22.58 -53.33 -23.15
C GLU A 724 -21.59 -52.72 -22.13
N VAL A 725 -21.67 -51.41 -21.88
CA VAL A 725 -20.73 -50.68 -21.02
C VAL A 725 -21.03 -50.84 -19.53
N SER A 726 -20.03 -51.27 -18.75
CA SER A 726 -20.18 -51.51 -17.30
C SER A 726 -19.82 -50.32 -16.42
N LEU A 727 -19.21 -49.26 -16.96
CA LEU A 727 -18.83 -48.05 -16.23
C LEU A 727 -19.19 -46.76 -17.00
N VAL A 728 -19.93 -45.86 -16.35
CA VAL A 728 -20.33 -44.54 -16.89
C VAL A 728 -19.75 -43.42 -16.03
N GLY A 729 -19.10 -42.44 -16.66
CA GLY A 729 -18.63 -41.21 -16.04
C GLY A 729 -19.50 -40.00 -16.42
N LEU A 730 -19.98 -39.27 -15.42
CA LEU A 730 -20.80 -38.07 -15.60
C LEU A 730 -20.07 -36.81 -15.09
N SER A 731 -20.15 -35.72 -15.86
CA SER A 731 -19.54 -34.42 -15.52
C SER A 731 -20.58 -33.30 -15.44
N ALA A 732 -20.49 -32.43 -14.43
CA ALA A 732 -21.30 -31.22 -14.26
C ALA A 732 -20.49 -30.07 -13.63
N LEU A 733 -20.68 -28.85 -14.12
CA LEU A 733 -20.07 -27.62 -13.61
C LEU A 733 -21.08 -26.70 -12.91
N MET A 734 -22.38 -26.85 -13.13
CA MET A 734 -23.40 -26.01 -12.49
C MET A 734 -24.20 -26.80 -11.44
N THR A 735 -24.48 -26.22 -10.28
CA THR A 735 -25.29 -26.88 -9.23
C THR A 735 -26.69 -27.24 -9.72
N THR A 736 -27.23 -26.47 -10.67
CA THR A 736 -28.53 -26.73 -11.32
C THR A 736 -28.55 -28.01 -12.16
N THR A 737 -27.42 -28.46 -12.67
CA THR A 737 -27.32 -29.62 -13.59
C THR A 737 -27.06 -30.94 -12.86
N VAL A 738 -26.77 -30.91 -11.55
CA VAL A 738 -26.62 -32.10 -10.69
C VAL A 738 -27.92 -32.93 -10.65
N THR A 739 -29.09 -32.29 -10.76
CA THR A 739 -30.39 -33.00 -10.86
C THR A 739 -30.48 -33.88 -12.11
N SER A 740 -29.81 -33.52 -13.21
CA SER A 740 -29.75 -34.36 -14.42
C SER A 740 -28.80 -35.54 -14.26
N MET A 741 -27.77 -35.44 -13.40
CA MET A 741 -26.95 -36.60 -12.99
C MET A 741 -27.80 -37.60 -12.20
N GLU A 742 -28.57 -37.13 -11.22
CA GLU A 742 -29.47 -37.96 -10.41
C GLU A 742 -30.49 -38.70 -11.30
N GLU A 743 -31.11 -38.00 -12.26
CA GLU A 743 -32.04 -38.62 -13.20
C GLU A 743 -31.35 -39.72 -14.04
N THR A 744 -30.12 -39.47 -14.50
CA THR A 744 -29.32 -40.44 -15.26
C THR A 744 -28.99 -41.68 -14.44
N ILE A 745 -28.54 -41.50 -13.20
CA ILE A 745 -28.24 -42.61 -12.28
C ILE A 745 -29.50 -43.44 -12.02
N ARG A 746 -30.63 -42.79 -11.72
CA ARG A 746 -31.91 -43.48 -11.49
C ARG A 746 -32.34 -44.31 -12.70
N LEU A 747 -32.16 -43.80 -13.92
CA LEU A 747 -32.51 -44.54 -15.13
C LEU A 747 -31.54 -45.70 -15.42
N LEU A 748 -30.24 -45.52 -15.17
CA LEU A 748 -29.25 -46.59 -15.28
C LEU A 748 -29.56 -47.72 -14.30
N ARG A 749 -29.87 -47.41 -13.04
CA ARG A 749 -30.29 -48.42 -12.04
C ARG A 749 -31.52 -49.20 -12.46
N LYS A 750 -32.48 -48.56 -13.14
CA LYS A 750 -33.71 -49.20 -13.60
C LYS A 750 -33.51 -50.12 -14.81
N HIS A 751 -32.64 -49.75 -15.76
CA HIS A 751 -32.56 -50.44 -17.06
C HIS A 751 -31.23 -51.21 -17.29
N LYS A 752 -30.18 -50.91 -16.53
CA LYS A 752 -28.88 -51.60 -16.54
C LYS A 752 -28.26 -51.58 -15.13
N PRO A 753 -28.85 -52.31 -14.17
CA PRO A 753 -28.48 -52.23 -12.75
C PRO A 753 -27.02 -52.58 -12.46
N ASP A 754 -26.39 -53.39 -13.31
CA ASP A 754 -25.00 -53.80 -13.17
C ASP A 754 -23.98 -52.70 -13.55
N CYS A 755 -24.44 -51.61 -14.18
CA CYS A 755 -23.59 -50.51 -14.58
C CYS A 755 -23.25 -49.59 -13.39
N LYS A 756 -21.96 -49.34 -13.17
CA LYS A 756 -21.45 -48.42 -12.15
C LYS A 756 -21.32 -47.00 -12.69
N VAL A 757 -21.54 -46.02 -11.81
CA VAL A 757 -21.50 -44.59 -12.16
C VAL A 757 -20.47 -43.86 -11.32
N MET A 758 -19.49 -43.27 -11.98
CA MET A 758 -18.58 -42.30 -11.36
C MET A 758 -18.99 -40.87 -11.75
N VAL A 759 -18.87 -39.93 -10.83
CA VAL A 759 -19.24 -38.52 -11.05
C VAL A 759 -18.09 -37.57 -10.72
N GLY A 760 -18.06 -36.42 -11.38
CA GLY A 760 -17.10 -35.36 -11.13
C GLY A 760 -17.53 -34.00 -11.67
N GLY A 761 -16.69 -32.99 -11.45
CA GLY A 761 -16.89 -31.62 -11.89
C GLY A 761 -16.90 -30.60 -10.75
N ALA A 762 -16.74 -29.32 -11.08
CA ALA A 762 -16.35 -28.27 -10.12
C ALA A 762 -17.32 -28.05 -8.96
N VAL A 763 -18.60 -28.42 -9.13
CA VAL A 763 -19.65 -28.28 -8.12
C VAL A 763 -19.91 -29.57 -7.33
N LEU A 764 -19.29 -30.68 -7.70
CA LEU A 764 -19.46 -31.96 -7.02
C LEU A 764 -18.50 -32.07 -5.83
N ASN A 765 -18.99 -32.69 -4.76
CA ASN A 765 -18.22 -33.18 -3.63
C ASN A 765 -18.77 -34.56 -3.22
N GLN A 766 -18.18 -35.18 -2.20
CA GLN A 766 -18.62 -36.51 -1.74
C GLN A 766 -20.09 -36.51 -1.29
N ASP A 767 -20.52 -35.50 -0.53
CA ASP A 767 -21.90 -35.40 -0.03
C ASP A 767 -22.92 -35.36 -1.17
N TYR A 768 -22.65 -34.57 -2.23
CA TYR A 768 -23.50 -34.51 -3.41
C TYR A 768 -23.53 -35.83 -4.19
N ALA A 769 -22.40 -36.51 -4.32
CA ALA A 769 -22.31 -37.79 -5.01
C ALA A 769 -23.11 -38.89 -4.29
N ASP A 770 -23.05 -38.92 -2.96
CA ASP A 770 -23.80 -39.86 -2.12
C ASP A 770 -25.31 -39.57 -2.21
N MET A 771 -25.70 -38.28 -2.18
CA MET A 771 -27.10 -37.85 -2.29
C MET A 771 -27.75 -38.31 -3.60
N ILE A 772 -27.02 -38.25 -4.73
CA ILE A 772 -27.55 -38.66 -6.04
C ILE A 772 -27.37 -40.15 -6.37
N GLY A 773 -26.78 -40.92 -5.45
CA GLY A 773 -26.59 -42.37 -5.58
C GLY A 773 -25.49 -42.82 -6.54
N ALA A 774 -24.45 -41.99 -6.73
CA ALA A 774 -23.26 -42.37 -7.50
C ALA A 774 -22.44 -43.46 -6.79
N ASP A 775 -21.73 -44.28 -7.56
CA ASP A 775 -20.85 -45.33 -6.99
C ASP A 775 -19.46 -44.79 -6.62
N PHE A 776 -19.05 -43.66 -7.21
CA PHE A 776 -17.76 -43.02 -6.93
C PHE A 776 -17.77 -41.53 -7.26
N TYR A 777 -17.08 -40.73 -6.44
CA TYR A 777 -16.77 -39.33 -6.71
C TYR A 777 -15.29 -39.16 -7.02
N GLY A 778 -14.98 -38.67 -8.23
CA GLY A 778 -13.62 -38.28 -8.61
C GLY A 778 -13.40 -36.81 -8.31
N LYS A 779 -12.62 -36.50 -7.26
CA LYS A 779 -12.28 -35.11 -6.90
C LYS A 779 -11.39 -34.44 -7.95
N ASP A 780 -10.64 -35.24 -8.70
CA ASP A 780 -9.74 -34.86 -9.77
C ASP A 780 -9.76 -35.92 -10.88
N ALA A 781 -9.16 -35.59 -12.03
CA ALA A 781 -9.24 -36.43 -13.20
C ALA A 781 -8.49 -37.78 -13.05
N MET A 782 -7.46 -37.84 -12.20
CA MET A 782 -6.67 -39.04 -11.97
C MET A 782 -7.41 -40.03 -11.07
N GLN A 783 -8.17 -39.55 -10.08
CA GLN A 783 -9.01 -40.42 -9.27
C GLN A 783 -10.04 -41.20 -10.10
N SER A 784 -10.59 -40.59 -11.15
CA SER A 784 -11.46 -41.30 -12.09
C SER A 784 -10.74 -42.44 -12.83
N VAL A 785 -9.46 -42.25 -13.16
CA VAL A 785 -8.63 -43.29 -13.79
C VAL A 785 -8.35 -44.43 -12.82
N TYR A 786 -7.88 -44.13 -11.61
CA TYR A 786 -7.60 -45.18 -10.61
C TYR A 786 -8.86 -45.98 -10.24
N TYR A 787 -10.02 -45.32 -10.18
CA TYR A 787 -11.28 -46.00 -9.97
C TYR A 787 -11.61 -46.96 -11.13
N ALA A 788 -11.43 -46.53 -12.38
CA ALA A 788 -11.63 -47.38 -13.55
C ALA A 788 -10.68 -48.59 -13.55
N GLN A 789 -9.40 -48.39 -13.26
CA GLN A 789 -8.42 -49.48 -13.14
C GLN A 789 -8.82 -50.50 -12.08
N ARG A 790 -9.18 -50.03 -10.89
CA ARG A 790 -9.65 -50.89 -9.80
C ARG A 790 -10.95 -51.62 -10.14
N PHE A 791 -11.86 -50.97 -10.88
CA PHE A 791 -13.13 -51.56 -11.27
C PHE A 791 -12.95 -52.72 -12.27
N PHE A 792 -12.04 -52.57 -13.24
CA PHE A 792 -11.78 -53.59 -14.27
C PHE A 792 -10.67 -54.59 -13.91
N GLY A 793 -9.97 -54.41 -12.78
CA GLY A 793 -8.96 -55.36 -12.29
C GLY A 793 -7.56 -55.16 -12.90
N HIS A 794 -7.26 -53.94 -13.38
CA HIS A 794 -5.91 -53.54 -13.83
C HIS A 794 -5.12 -53.02 -12.61
N GLU A 795 -4.63 -53.90 -11.74
CA GLU A 795 -3.68 -53.54 -10.64
C GLU A 795 -2.21 -53.54 -11.09
#